data_AF-A0AAD2JJ95-F1
#
_entry.id   AF-A0AAD2JJ95-F1
#
_cell.length_a   1.000
_cell.length_b   1.000
_cell.length_c   1.000
_cell.angle_alpha   90.00
_cell.angle_beta   90.00
_cell.angle_gamma   90.00
#
_symmetry.space_group_name_H-M   'P 1'
#
loop_
_entity.id
_entity.type
_entity.pdbx_description
1 polymer ?
#
loop_
_entity_poly.entity_id
_entity_poly.type
_entity_poly.pdbx_seq_one_letter_code
_entity_poly.pdbx_strand_id
1 'polypeptide(L)'
;MIDELSKLTADEIDLKMHYLEDEADRFPADKDRNLDKALWSLTIDLMNTTKVSFPVTLALAYALRMLGVEALIHSSNQQPESCQSVVWTYLESSEKYLDNGSVLVPQYRQLDSKRRRLSIQSNTEKTELHALVASISVLYARLMADDGIIAILSELTGKEQVNNPNGFGLDTPCTEFCSTLNQDLMASLNHGRPLHFQKECLPSSSALLDTNLDQQDSIQLVVAAEVQRAVGIDLHTHLLPPTHGPLCLWGIDELLTYHYLVAEYFITAPASMTPKLFYSLPKQKQADTIWKALFIDRLPLSEACRGIVTTLKSLGLQNEWERRSLKAIRAFYATFRNDGVEGAERFCEHVFANSGIEYSIMTNIPFDPNEEMYWKPKRASYSTRFRSALRVDPLLAGDKPTIEAALRSSGYDITLESARQYLRDWCETMKPEYMMASTPHDFVIPEGTLASVSYKQKNTVDSNALKEPFAFVPAVASHAANCSPPEDEAPSIIDEQSDFLSQVLMPVCEELDLPVALKIGAHRGVNPGLKAAGDGVVAFADAGMIARLCTRFPKVRFLATFLSRNNQHEACVLASKFRNLHLYGCWWYCNNPSIIREITKMRMEFLGTAFTAQHSDARVVDQLLYKWPHSRAVIAKVVAEEFVKLMESGCMQITRRQVRDEVQNLFRGSYEQFMKKSLV
;
A
#
# COMPACT_ATOMS: atom_id res chain seq x y z
N MET A 1 7.40 37.87 34.12
CA MET A 1 7.59 38.26 32.71
C MET A 1 6.28 38.25 31.93
N ILE A 2 5.51 37.14 31.94
CA ILE A 2 4.16 37.04 31.34
C ILE A 2 3.19 38.11 31.91
N ASP A 3 3.29 38.43 33.20
CA ASP A 3 2.48 39.45 33.89
C ASP A 3 2.89 40.91 33.63
N GLU A 4 4.09 41.13 33.05
CA GLU A 4 4.54 42.46 32.62
C GLU A 4 4.26 42.70 31.13
N LEU A 5 4.24 41.63 30.32
CA LEU A 5 3.94 41.70 28.90
C LEU A 5 2.44 41.82 28.61
N SER A 6 1.57 41.38 29.52
CA SER A 6 0.10 41.55 29.43
C SER A 6 -0.38 42.98 29.72
N LYS A 7 0.53 43.88 30.12
CA LYS A 7 0.22 45.29 30.46
C LYS A 7 0.61 46.28 29.37
N LEU A 8 1.27 45.81 28.31
CA LEU A 8 1.68 46.67 27.19
C LEU A 8 0.50 46.92 26.26
N THR A 9 0.27 48.19 25.96
CA THR A 9 -0.74 48.63 24.99
C THR A 9 -0.27 48.37 23.55
N ALA A 10 -1.20 48.27 22.60
CA ALA A 10 -0.88 48.02 21.19
C ALA A 10 0.12 49.05 20.63
N ASP A 11 0.03 50.31 21.06
CA ASP A 11 0.93 51.39 20.66
C ASP A 11 2.36 51.22 21.22
N GLU A 12 2.52 50.60 22.41
CA GLU A 12 3.83 50.30 23.01
C GLU A 12 4.49 49.07 22.38
N ILE A 13 3.68 48.17 21.82
CA ILE A 13 4.15 47.04 21.01
C ILE A 13 4.62 47.55 19.65
N ASP A 14 3.86 48.43 19.00
CA ASP A 14 4.24 49.07 17.73
C ASP A 14 5.51 49.92 17.84
N LEU A 15 5.69 50.65 18.95
CA LEU A 15 6.91 51.45 19.18
C LEU A 15 8.15 50.57 19.36
N LYS A 16 8.01 49.41 20.01
CA LYS A 16 9.08 48.41 20.15
C LYS A 16 9.33 47.64 18.85
N MET A 17 8.30 47.44 18.03
CA MET A 17 8.40 46.86 16.69
C MET A 17 9.21 47.76 15.75
N HIS A 18 8.94 49.06 15.74
CA HIS A 18 9.70 50.03 14.94
C HIS A 18 11.16 50.16 15.38
N TYR A 19 11.44 50.06 16.69
CA TYR A 19 12.81 50.07 17.20
C TYR A 19 13.64 48.87 16.73
N LEU A 20 13.01 47.70 16.59
CA LEU A 20 13.65 46.46 16.17
C LEU A 20 13.80 46.36 14.64
N GLU A 21 12.87 46.93 13.86
CA GLU A 21 13.02 47.11 12.41
C GLU A 21 14.21 48.01 12.06
N ASP A 22 14.41 49.09 12.82
CA ASP A 22 15.52 50.04 12.64
C ASP A 22 16.89 49.46 13.07
N GLU A 23 16.89 48.44 13.94
CA GLU A 23 18.09 47.70 14.35
C GLU A 23 18.49 46.63 13.31
N ALA A 24 17.50 46.00 12.66
CA ALA A 24 17.72 45.02 11.58
C ALA A 24 18.35 45.66 10.33
N ASP A 25 18.13 46.96 10.10
CA ASP A 25 18.73 47.69 8.98
C ASP A 25 20.21 48.07 9.17
N ARG A 26 20.77 47.90 10.38
CA ARG A 26 22.17 48.25 10.71
C ARG A 26 23.18 47.13 10.49
N PHE A 27 22.75 45.92 10.10
CA PHE A 27 23.64 44.79 9.81
C PHE A 27 24.12 44.79 8.35
N PRO A 28 25.39 44.42 8.06
CA PRO A 28 25.93 44.48 6.71
C PRO A 28 25.21 43.52 5.76
N ALA A 29 24.99 43.94 4.52
CA ALA A 29 24.21 43.21 3.52
C ALA A 29 24.97 41.98 2.98
N ASP A 30 24.53 40.78 3.37
CA ASP A 30 24.84 39.52 2.68
C ASP A 30 23.58 38.64 2.54
N LYS A 31 23.68 37.56 1.75
CA LYS A 31 22.57 36.68 1.28
C LYS A 31 21.58 36.19 2.35
N ASP A 32 21.94 36.20 3.62
CA ASP A 32 21.04 35.88 4.76
C ASP A 32 19.83 36.83 4.88
N ARG A 33 19.91 38.06 4.34
CA ARG A 33 18.84 39.08 4.42
C ARG A 33 17.50 38.64 3.81
N ASN A 34 17.51 37.79 2.78
CA ASN A 34 16.28 37.35 2.12
C ASN A 34 15.61 36.19 2.86
N LEU A 35 16.40 35.31 3.47
CA LEU A 35 15.90 34.21 4.27
C LEU A 35 15.34 34.73 5.60
N ASP A 36 16.05 35.66 6.25
CA ASP A 36 15.59 36.28 7.50
C ASP A 36 14.34 37.13 7.28
N LYS A 37 14.22 37.89 6.19
CA LYS A 37 12.98 38.63 5.84
C LYS A 37 11.80 37.69 5.52
N ALA A 38 12.04 36.60 4.81
CA ALA A 38 10.99 35.62 4.48
C ALA A 38 10.50 34.85 5.70
N LEU A 39 11.43 34.43 6.58
CA LEU A 39 11.10 33.77 7.85
C LEU A 39 10.36 34.72 8.80
N TRP A 40 10.76 36.00 8.87
CA TRP A 40 10.04 36.99 9.66
C TRP A 40 8.65 37.29 9.12
N SER A 41 8.49 37.43 7.79
CA SER A 41 7.18 37.59 7.17
C SER A 41 6.27 36.38 7.42
N LEU A 42 6.81 35.16 7.35
CA LEU A 42 6.09 33.91 7.62
C LEU A 42 5.68 33.81 9.10
N THR A 43 6.56 34.24 10.01
CA THR A 43 6.30 34.29 11.46
C THR A 43 5.18 35.28 11.79
N ILE A 44 5.18 36.45 11.14
CA ILE A 44 4.13 37.47 11.27
C ILE A 44 2.80 36.98 10.69
N ASP A 45 2.80 36.35 9.51
CA ASP A 45 1.59 35.79 8.90
C ASP A 45 1.00 34.65 9.74
N LEU A 46 1.84 33.78 10.31
CA LEU A 46 1.42 32.72 11.24
C LEU A 46 0.80 33.29 12.52
N MET A 47 1.38 34.34 13.11
CA MET A 47 0.79 35.02 14.28
C MET A 47 -0.57 35.62 13.95
N ASN A 48 -0.69 36.27 12.78
CA ASN A 48 -1.93 36.92 12.35
C ASN A 48 -3.05 35.91 12.01
N THR A 49 -2.71 34.75 11.43
CA THR A 49 -3.70 33.73 11.04
C THR A 49 -4.12 32.80 12.17
N THR A 50 -3.22 32.46 13.09
CA THR A 50 -3.47 31.40 14.08
C THR A 50 -3.80 31.90 15.50
N LYS A 51 -3.57 33.18 15.81
CA LYS A 51 -3.71 33.76 17.16
C LYS A 51 -2.93 32.99 18.24
N VAL A 52 -1.80 32.39 17.88
CA VAL A 52 -0.91 31.66 18.79
C VAL A 52 0.08 32.63 19.45
N SER A 53 0.46 32.34 20.70
CA SER A 53 1.33 33.24 21.50
C SER A 53 2.72 33.40 20.90
N PHE A 54 3.26 34.62 20.94
CA PHE A 54 4.59 35.01 20.45
C PHE A 54 5.75 34.02 20.77
N PRO A 55 5.85 33.42 21.98
CA PRO A 55 6.92 32.47 22.29
C PRO A 55 6.86 31.18 21.47
N VAL A 56 5.66 30.68 21.16
CA VAL A 56 5.45 29.45 20.38
C VAL A 56 5.78 29.69 18.91
N THR A 57 5.43 30.86 18.38
CA THR A 57 5.76 31.25 17.01
C THR A 57 7.26 31.48 16.85
N LEU A 58 7.91 32.08 17.84
CA LEU A 58 9.36 32.27 17.88
C LEU A 58 10.11 30.93 17.97
N ALA A 59 9.60 29.98 18.77
CA ALA A 59 10.14 28.61 18.84
C ALA A 59 10.03 27.87 17.50
N LEU A 60 8.92 28.05 16.78
CA LEU A 60 8.72 27.49 15.43
C LEU A 60 9.70 28.08 14.42
N ALA A 61 9.87 29.41 14.43
CA ALA A 61 10.81 30.12 13.56
C ALA A 61 12.26 29.69 13.82
N TYR A 62 12.61 29.49 15.10
CA TYR A 62 13.93 29.01 15.49
C TYR A 62 14.15 27.53 15.13
N ALA A 63 13.14 26.67 15.29
CA ALA A 63 13.20 25.27 14.88
C ALA A 63 13.36 25.13 13.35
N LEU A 64 12.63 25.93 12.57
CA LEU A 64 12.77 26.00 11.11
C LEU A 64 14.14 26.54 10.68
N ARG A 65 14.71 27.50 11.43
CA ARG A 65 16.08 27.99 11.24
C ARG A 65 17.13 26.92 11.54
N MET A 66 16.98 26.16 12.63
CA MET A 66 17.89 25.06 12.98
C MET A 66 17.85 23.92 11.97
N LEU A 67 16.66 23.57 11.46
CA LEU A 67 16.48 22.61 10.37
C LEU A 67 17.13 23.09 9.05
N GLY A 68 17.21 24.40 8.82
CA GLY A 68 17.96 25.00 7.71
C GLY A 68 19.47 25.08 7.93
N VAL A 69 19.93 25.13 9.19
CA VAL A 69 21.35 25.20 9.56
C VAL A 69 22.01 23.81 9.60
N GLU A 70 21.27 22.73 9.91
CA GLU A 70 21.77 21.35 9.76
C GLU A 70 22.25 21.05 8.34
N ALA A 71 21.58 21.62 7.32
CA ALA A 71 21.99 21.50 5.92
C ALA A 71 23.36 22.14 5.60
N LEU A 72 23.83 23.08 6.43
CA LEU A 72 25.16 23.69 6.32
C LEU A 72 26.22 22.94 7.14
N ILE A 73 25.84 22.39 8.30
CA ILE A 73 26.77 21.69 9.21
C ILE A 73 27.14 20.28 8.71
N HIS A 74 26.25 19.60 7.97
CA HIS A 74 26.56 18.31 7.33
C HIS A 74 27.62 18.37 6.20
N SER A 75 28.12 19.55 5.84
CA SER A 75 29.34 19.68 5.04
C SER A 75 30.63 19.48 5.85
N SER A 76 30.53 19.36 7.18
CA SER A 76 31.66 19.14 8.09
C SER A 76 31.54 17.77 8.78
N ASN A 77 32.61 17.01 8.72
CA ASN A 77 32.66 15.55 8.85
C ASN A 77 32.64 15.05 10.32
N GLN A 78 31.69 15.48 11.15
CA GLN A 78 31.58 15.04 12.55
C GLN A 78 30.18 14.47 12.87
N GLN A 79 30.16 13.29 13.50
CA GLN A 79 28.94 12.61 13.96
C GLN A 79 28.22 13.42 15.05
N PRO A 80 26.87 13.51 15.06
CA PRO A 80 26.15 14.14 16.16
C PRO A 80 25.72 13.11 17.22
N GLU A 81 26.16 13.32 18.46
CA GLU A 81 25.50 12.78 19.65
C GLU A 81 24.19 13.55 19.90
N SER A 82 23.09 12.85 20.25
CA SER A 82 21.73 13.29 20.64
C SER A 82 21.30 14.77 20.42
N CYS A 83 20.06 15.02 19.96
CA CYS A 83 19.52 16.38 19.74
C CYS A 83 19.73 17.36 20.92
N GLN A 84 19.72 16.87 22.16
CA GLN A 84 20.05 17.68 23.34
C GLN A 84 21.52 18.14 23.35
N SER A 85 22.46 17.28 22.99
CA SER A 85 23.89 17.61 22.92
C SER A 85 24.20 18.60 21.79
N VAL A 86 23.55 18.49 20.62
CA VAL A 86 23.78 19.42 19.50
C VAL A 86 23.28 20.82 19.82
N VAL A 87 22.07 20.93 20.39
CA VAL A 87 21.51 22.23 20.84
C VAL A 87 22.36 22.82 21.96
N TRP A 88 22.83 22.00 22.90
CA TRP A 88 23.69 22.42 24.00
C TRP A 88 25.09 22.85 23.54
N THR A 89 25.71 22.11 22.62
CA THR A 89 27.04 22.39 22.05
C THR A 89 27.01 23.65 21.17
N TYR A 90 25.90 23.91 20.47
CA TYR A 90 25.72 25.15 19.71
C TYR A 90 25.53 26.36 20.63
N LEU A 91 24.79 26.21 21.74
CA LEU A 91 24.67 27.26 22.76
C LEU A 91 26.00 27.51 23.49
N GLU A 92 26.75 26.47 23.87
CA GLU A 92 28.09 26.60 24.47
C GLU A 92 29.15 27.15 23.49
N SER A 93 29.05 26.84 22.19
CA SER A 93 29.96 27.39 21.18
C SER A 93 29.65 28.85 20.83
N SER A 94 28.38 29.27 20.92
CA SER A 94 28.01 30.68 20.84
C SER A 94 28.50 31.50 22.04
N GLU A 95 28.67 30.88 23.22
CA GLU A 95 29.40 31.47 24.36
C GLU A 95 30.92 31.53 24.11
N LYS A 96 31.54 30.51 23.50
CA LYS A 96 32.99 30.51 23.19
C LYS A 96 33.39 31.51 22.10
N TYR A 97 32.51 31.82 21.15
CA TYR A 97 32.73 32.86 20.14
C TYR A 97 32.74 34.28 20.74
N LEU A 98 32.27 34.45 21.97
CA LEU A 98 32.31 35.71 22.71
C LEU A 98 33.60 35.88 23.54
N ASP A 99 34.41 34.82 23.71
CA ASP A 99 35.55 34.81 24.64
C ASP A 99 36.95 34.80 23.96
N ASN A 100 37.07 34.34 22.70
CA ASN A 100 38.35 34.35 21.99
C ASN A 100 38.56 35.64 21.19
N GLY A 101 39.09 36.65 21.88
CA GLY A 101 39.66 37.83 21.23
C GLY A 101 40.96 37.51 20.48
N SER A 102 40.92 37.41 19.15
CA SER A 102 42.09 37.71 18.32
C SER A 102 41.75 37.92 16.83
N VAL A 103 41.93 39.18 16.41
CA VAL A 103 42.47 39.65 15.11
C VAL A 103 41.49 39.73 13.92
N LEU A 104 40.76 40.86 13.80
CA LEU A 104 40.99 41.91 12.76
C LEU A 104 39.91 43.03 12.80
N VAL A 105 40.35 44.22 12.37
CA VAL A 105 39.61 45.48 12.07
C VAL A 105 39.51 46.54 13.20
N PRO A 106 40.33 47.61 13.15
CA PRO A 106 40.44 48.63 14.20
C PRO A 106 39.42 49.80 14.08
N GLN A 107 38.11 49.53 14.09
CA GLN A 107 37.09 50.59 14.07
C GLN A 107 36.08 50.59 15.23
N TYR A 108 36.18 49.69 16.20
CA TYR A 108 35.21 49.59 17.32
C TYR A 108 35.81 49.96 18.68
N ARG A 109 36.34 51.18 18.84
CA ARG A 109 36.87 51.67 20.13
C ARG A 109 35.96 52.63 20.90
N GLN A 110 34.70 52.81 20.51
CA GLN A 110 33.79 53.78 21.17
C GLN A 110 32.50 53.18 21.78
N LEU A 111 32.34 51.86 21.84
CA LEU A 111 31.16 51.22 22.46
C LEU A 111 31.46 50.45 23.75
N ASP A 112 32.57 50.77 24.42
CA ASP A 112 33.11 50.02 25.57
C ASP A 112 32.48 50.41 26.94
N SER A 113 31.43 51.24 26.97
CA SER A 113 30.82 51.69 28.23
C SER A 113 29.40 51.16 28.50
N LYS A 114 28.81 50.35 27.61
CA LYS A 114 27.43 49.84 27.76
C LYS A 114 27.19 48.36 27.47
N ARG A 115 28.21 47.53 27.24
CA ARG A 115 28.03 46.07 27.19
C ARG A 115 27.96 45.51 28.62
N ARG A 116 26.78 45.57 29.24
CA ARG A 116 26.47 44.71 30.39
C ARG A 116 26.52 43.27 29.89
N ARG A 117 27.44 42.51 30.50
CA ARG A 117 27.52 41.05 30.45
C ARG A 117 26.13 40.43 30.59
N LEU A 118 25.64 39.76 29.55
CA LEU A 118 24.57 38.77 29.69
C LEU A 118 25.16 37.52 30.34
N SER A 119 25.48 37.61 31.62
CA SER A 119 25.59 36.42 32.45
C SER A 119 24.16 35.99 32.79
N ILE A 120 23.77 34.77 32.40
CA ILE A 120 22.50 34.13 32.78
C ILE A 120 22.41 34.16 34.31
N GLN A 121 21.68 35.13 34.88
CA GLN A 121 21.74 35.46 36.30
C GLN A 121 20.46 35.11 37.07
N SER A 122 19.41 34.59 36.42
CA SER A 122 18.17 34.21 37.11
C SER A 122 17.74 32.76 36.82
N ASN A 123 17.22 32.08 37.85
CA ASN A 123 16.66 30.72 37.74
C ASN A 123 15.48 30.67 36.74
N THR A 124 14.78 31.80 36.57
CA THR A 124 13.62 31.96 35.69
C THR A 124 13.99 31.90 34.22
N GLU A 125 15.06 32.58 33.79
CA GLU A 125 15.56 32.56 32.40
C GLU A 125 16.12 31.18 32.00
N LYS A 126 16.74 30.45 32.94
CA LYS A 126 17.11 29.05 32.72
C LYS A 126 15.89 28.16 32.53
N THR A 127 14.83 28.40 33.29
CA THR A 127 13.59 27.61 33.20
C THR A 127 12.89 27.84 31.85
N GLU A 128 12.85 29.10 31.38
CA GLU A 128 12.27 29.45 30.07
C GLU A 128 13.10 28.90 28.89
N LEU A 129 14.44 28.92 28.99
CA LEU A 129 15.32 28.29 28.00
C LEU A 129 15.15 26.77 27.95
N HIS A 130 15.06 26.11 29.12
CA HIS A 130 14.81 24.68 29.20
C HIS A 130 13.45 24.29 28.60
N ALA A 131 12.41 25.07 28.85
CA ALA A 131 11.08 24.87 28.27
C ALA A 131 11.09 25.05 26.74
N LEU A 132 11.82 26.05 26.24
CA LEU A 132 12.00 26.27 24.80
C LEU A 132 12.73 25.10 24.12
N VAL A 133 13.83 24.64 24.71
CA VAL A 133 14.61 23.50 24.21
C VAL A 133 13.78 22.21 24.22
N ALA A 134 13.01 21.96 25.28
CA ALA A 134 12.07 20.84 25.36
C ALA A 134 10.99 20.93 24.25
N SER A 135 10.39 22.11 24.07
CA SER A 135 9.35 22.36 23.06
C SER A 135 9.85 22.13 21.63
N ILE A 136 11.05 22.64 21.30
CA ILE A 136 11.69 22.45 19.98
C ILE A 136 12.01 20.98 19.76
N SER A 137 12.49 20.29 20.79
CA SER A 137 12.84 18.87 20.72
C SER A 137 11.60 17.97 20.56
N VAL A 138 10.48 18.31 21.22
CA VAL A 138 9.18 17.65 21.02
C VAL A 138 8.65 17.90 19.61
N LEU A 139 8.71 19.15 19.12
CA LEU A 139 8.27 19.48 17.75
C LEU A 139 9.12 18.75 16.70
N TYR A 140 10.44 18.71 16.89
CA TYR A 140 11.37 17.98 16.02
C TYR A 140 11.09 16.48 16.04
N ALA A 141 10.91 15.86 17.22
CA ALA A 141 10.57 14.44 17.34
C ALA A 141 9.23 14.09 16.67
N ARG A 142 8.23 14.97 16.75
CA ARG A 142 6.95 14.79 16.06
C ARG A 142 7.03 14.97 14.56
N LEU A 143 7.86 15.92 14.09
CA LEU A 143 8.18 16.06 12.68
C LEU A 143 9.00 14.87 12.16
N MET A 144 9.89 14.28 12.98
CA MET A 144 10.59 13.01 12.69
C MET A 144 9.62 11.84 12.59
N ALA A 145 8.55 11.85 13.38
CA ALA A 145 7.49 10.85 13.36
C ALA A 145 6.36 11.16 12.37
N ASP A 146 6.49 12.23 11.57
CA ASP A 146 5.56 12.68 10.53
C ASP A 146 4.14 13.00 11.03
N ASP A 147 4.01 13.60 12.21
CA ASP A 147 2.75 14.21 12.62
C ASP A 147 2.52 15.53 11.88
N GLY A 148 1.29 15.77 11.38
CA GLY A 148 0.91 17.05 10.80
C GLY A 148 0.98 18.18 11.81
N ILE A 149 1.70 19.25 11.48
CA ILE A 149 1.99 20.38 12.39
C ILE A 149 0.73 20.98 13.05
N ILE A 150 -0.43 20.90 12.39
CA ILE A 150 -1.71 21.39 12.90
C ILE A 150 -2.28 20.46 13.99
N ALA A 151 -2.18 19.14 13.83
CA ALA A 151 -2.58 18.17 14.85
C ALA A 151 -1.67 18.30 16.07
N ILE A 152 -0.37 18.47 15.83
CA ILE A 152 0.63 18.72 16.88
C ILE A 152 0.25 19.93 17.74
N LEU A 153 -0.03 21.06 17.09
CA LEU A 153 -0.34 22.31 17.77
C LEU A 153 -1.71 22.26 18.49
N SER A 154 -2.67 21.49 17.99
CA SER A 154 -4.00 21.36 18.60
C SER A 154 -3.96 20.58 19.91
N GLU A 155 -3.12 19.54 19.98
CA GLU A 155 -2.89 18.76 21.21
C GLU A 155 -2.09 19.56 22.25
N LEU A 156 -1.04 20.25 21.83
CA LEU A 156 -0.17 21.05 22.71
C LEU A 156 -0.89 22.28 23.30
N THR A 157 -1.92 22.80 22.62
CA THR A 157 -2.70 23.97 23.09
C THR A 157 -3.90 23.60 23.96
N GLY A 158 -4.07 22.33 24.32
CA GLY A 158 -5.02 21.87 25.35
C GLY A 158 -6.49 21.88 24.94
N LYS A 159 -6.85 22.18 23.68
CA LYS A 159 -8.26 22.26 23.25
C LYS A 159 -8.99 20.90 23.18
N GLU A 160 -8.26 19.79 23.15
CA GLU A 160 -8.81 18.42 23.15
C GLU A 160 -8.46 17.59 24.41
N GLN A 161 -7.87 18.19 25.44
CA GLN A 161 -7.44 17.44 26.65
C GLN A 161 -8.60 16.92 27.52
N VAL A 162 -9.86 17.26 27.24
CA VAL A 162 -10.99 16.81 28.07
C VAL A 162 -11.31 15.33 27.87
N ASN A 163 -10.85 14.67 26.80
CA ASN A 163 -11.15 13.26 26.51
C ASN A 163 -9.95 12.36 26.18
N ASN A 164 -8.69 12.84 26.28
CA ASN A 164 -7.50 12.03 26.04
C ASN A 164 -6.62 11.94 27.31
N PRO A 165 -6.68 10.83 28.08
CA PRO A 165 -5.87 10.66 29.29
C PRO A 165 -4.35 10.52 29.01
N ASN A 166 -3.93 10.50 27.74
CA ASN A 166 -2.53 10.42 27.30
C ASN A 166 -2.02 11.73 26.65
N GLY A 167 -2.71 12.86 26.85
CA GLY A 167 -2.31 14.13 26.22
C GLY A 167 -0.98 14.68 26.75
N PHE A 168 -0.04 14.98 25.84
CA PHE A 168 1.29 15.52 26.16
C PHE A 168 1.31 17.05 26.18
N GLY A 169 2.09 17.63 27.10
CA GLY A 169 2.32 19.08 27.20
C GLY A 169 3.72 19.48 26.72
N LEU A 170 3.99 20.78 26.61
CA LEU A 170 5.32 21.30 26.23
C LEU A 170 6.43 20.90 27.22
N ASP A 171 6.05 20.51 28.44
CA ASP A 171 6.95 20.07 29.50
C ASP A 171 7.24 18.56 29.47
N THR A 172 6.67 17.81 28.51
CA THR A 172 6.89 16.36 28.37
C THR A 172 8.32 16.07 27.89
N PRO A 173 9.09 15.22 28.60
CA PRO A 173 10.42 14.80 28.14
C PRO A 173 10.37 14.12 26.77
N CYS A 174 11.25 14.51 25.84
CA CYS A 174 11.27 13.97 24.47
C CYS A 174 11.45 12.44 24.44
N THR A 175 12.13 11.87 25.42
CA THR A 175 12.32 10.42 25.60
C THR A 175 11.01 9.71 25.98
N GLU A 176 10.19 10.34 26.82
CA GLU A 176 8.86 9.83 27.23
C GLU A 176 7.83 9.99 26.09
N PHE A 177 7.97 11.04 25.29
CA PHE A 177 7.14 11.28 24.12
C PHE A 177 7.45 10.33 22.96
N CYS A 178 8.73 10.21 22.56
CA CYS A 178 9.16 9.22 21.57
C CYS A 178 8.72 7.82 21.99
N SER A 179 8.91 7.43 23.26
CA SER A 179 8.50 6.10 23.71
C SER A 179 6.98 5.84 23.61
N THR A 180 6.11 6.85 23.68
CA THR A 180 4.66 6.66 23.58
C THR A 180 4.12 6.68 22.15
N LEU A 181 4.62 7.57 21.27
CA LEU A 181 4.29 7.50 19.84
C LEU A 181 4.86 6.22 19.20
N ASN A 182 6.04 5.81 19.66
CA ASN A 182 6.67 4.56 19.28
C ASN A 182 5.87 3.37 19.81
N GLN A 183 5.20 3.46 20.96
CA GLN A 183 4.42 2.34 21.51
C GLN A 183 3.30 1.90 20.56
N ASP A 184 2.61 2.79 19.85
CA ASP A 184 1.50 2.37 18.98
C ASP A 184 1.98 1.77 17.64
N LEU A 185 3.00 2.34 17.01
CA LEU A 185 3.63 1.75 15.82
C LEU A 185 4.35 0.45 16.17
N MET A 186 5.12 0.42 17.27
CA MET A 186 5.79 -0.78 17.75
C MET A 186 4.79 -1.82 18.23
N ALA A 187 3.68 -1.46 18.85
CA ALA A 187 2.60 -2.39 19.15
C ALA A 187 1.97 -2.96 17.87
N SER A 188 1.89 -2.16 16.80
CA SER A 188 1.41 -2.64 15.50
C SER A 188 2.38 -3.65 14.89
N LEU A 189 3.69 -3.37 14.92
CA LEU A 189 4.75 -4.29 14.47
C LEU A 189 4.86 -5.56 15.32
N ASN A 190 4.77 -5.43 16.65
CA ASN A 190 5.00 -6.52 17.59
C ASN A 190 3.76 -7.39 17.82
N HIS A 191 2.57 -6.78 17.86
CA HIS A 191 1.31 -7.46 18.18
C HIS A 191 0.38 -7.63 16.97
N GLY A 192 0.82 -7.24 15.77
CA GLY A 192 0.07 -7.43 14.53
C GLY A 192 -1.22 -6.61 14.46
N ARG A 193 -1.26 -5.43 15.11
CA ARG A 193 -2.40 -4.51 14.95
C ARG A 193 -2.48 -4.03 13.48
N PRO A 194 -3.68 -3.79 12.93
CA PRO A 194 -3.82 -3.23 11.59
C PRO A 194 -3.06 -1.91 11.46
N LEU A 195 -2.26 -1.77 10.41
CA LEU A 195 -1.49 -0.55 10.13
C LEU A 195 -2.27 0.30 9.11
N HIS A 196 -3.19 1.13 9.61
CA HIS A 196 -4.09 1.95 8.79
C HIS A 196 -3.34 3.05 8.05
N PHE A 197 -3.75 3.34 6.81
CA PHE A 197 -3.10 4.35 5.98
C PHE A 197 -3.12 5.74 6.63
N GLN A 198 -2.00 6.46 6.53
CA GLN A 198 -1.87 7.85 6.96
C GLN A 198 -1.44 8.71 5.76
N LYS A 199 -2.24 9.74 5.46
CA LYS A 199 -2.06 10.57 4.26
C LYS A 199 -0.89 11.55 4.37
N GLU A 200 -0.62 12.04 5.57
CA GLU A 200 0.45 13.00 5.83
C GLU A 200 1.80 12.32 5.73
N CYS A 201 2.72 12.91 4.95
CA CYS A 201 4.04 12.37 4.70
C CYS A 201 5.03 13.53 4.58
N LEU A 202 6.28 13.33 5.01
CA LEU A 202 7.32 14.32 4.74
C LEU A 202 7.40 14.65 3.25
N PRO A 203 7.44 15.93 2.87
CA PRO A 203 7.69 16.33 1.48
C PRO A 203 8.98 15.70 0.95
N SER A 204 9.03 15.34 -0.33
CA SER A 204 10.24 14.77 -0.96
C SER A 204 11.47 15.69 -0.88
N SER A 205 11.25 16.99 -0.68
CA SER A 205 12.26 18.03 -0.47
C SER A 205 12.76 18.15 0.97
N SER A 206 12.20 17.38 1.92
CA SER A 206 12.60 17.43 3.32
C SER A 206 14.02 16.87 3.50
N ALA A 207 14.89 17.64 4.16
CA ALA A 207 16.24 17.20 4.53
C ALA A 207 16.23 16.00 5.49
N LEU A 208 15.11 15.81 6.20
CA LEU A 208 14.90 14.68 7.12
C LEU A 208 14.87 13.32 6.42
N LEU A 209 14.68 13.31 5.10
CA LEU A 209 14.78 12.08 4.30
C LEU A 209 16.23 11.65 4.12
N ASP A 210 17.17 12.60 4.18
CA ASP A 210 18.59 12.34 3.98
C ASP A 210 19.33 12.05 5.31
N THR A 211 18.60 12.08 6.43
CA THR A 211 19.11 11.69 7.74
C THR A 211 19.43 10.20 7.78
N ASN A 212 20.62 9.88 8.29
CA ASN A 212 21.05 8.51 8.55
C ASN A 212 20.30 7.91 9.73
N LEU A 213 19.84 6.67 9.56
CA LEU A 213 19.15 5.90 10.59
C LEU A 213 20.16 5.10 11.41
N ASP A 214 20.05 5.18 12.74
CA ASP A 214 20.86 4.44 13.72
C ASP A 214 20.24 3.08 14.10
N GLN A 215 20.99 2.24 14.82
CA GLN A 215 20.69 0.81 14.92
C GLN A 215 19.49 0.48 15.83
N GLN A 216 18.52 -0.20 15.22
CA GLN A 216 17.44 -1.04 15.76
C GLN A 216 16.07 -0.42 16.04
N ASP A 217 15.94 0.62 16.88
CA ASP A 217 14.60 1.17 17.18
C ASP A 217 14.12 2.17 16.12
N SER A 218 15.02 3.02 15.58
CA SER A 218 14.64 4.04 14.59
C SER A 218 14.25 3.43 13.24
N ILE A 219 14.96 2.40 12.77
CA ILE A 219 14.67 1.76 11.47
C ILE A 219 13.31 1.07 11.44
N GLN A 220 12.92 0.37 12.51
CA GLN A 220 11.62 -0.32 12.57
C GLN A 220 10.47 0.68 12.53
N LEU A 221 10.60 1.77 13.29
CA LEU A 221 9.64 2.86 13.32
C LEU A 221 9.53 3.58 11.98
N VAL A 222 10.67 3.92 11.37
CA VAL A 222 10.70 4.58 10.07
C VAL A 222 10.10 3.67 9.00
N VAL A 223 10.43 2.38 8.97
CA VAL A 223 9.80 1.43 8.04
C VAL A 223 8.29 1.36 8.26
N ALA A 224 7.83 1.23 9.52
CA ALA A 224 6.40 1.22 9.80
C ALA A 224 5.71 2.51 9.34
N ALA A 225 6.31 3.66 9.61
CA ALA A 225 5.80 4.97 9.20
C ALA A 225 5.73 5.11 7.68
N GLU A 226 6.78 4.71 6.96
CA GLU A 226 6.83 4.75 5.49
C GLU A 226 5.85 3.75 4.88
N VAL A 227 5.73 2.53 5.43
CA VAL A 227 4.74 1.54 4.97
C VAL A 227 3.32 2.00 5.26
N GLN A 228 3.08 2.69 6.37
CA GLN A 228 1.78 3.27 6.68
C GLN A 228 1.37 4.35 5.67
N ARG A 229 2.34 5.11 5.16
CA ARG A 229 2.14 6.25 4.25
C ARG A 229 2.27 5.90 2.77
N ALA A 230 2.75 4.70 2.45
CA ALA A 230 2.93 4.27 1.08
C ALA A 230 1.59 4.27 0.32
N VAL A 231 1.50 4.97 -0.80
CA VAL A 231 0.31 4.92 -1.66
C VAL A 231 0.45 3.70 -2.57
N GLY A 232 -0.48 2.76 -2.45
CA GLY A 232 -0.46 1.52 -3.22
C GLY A 232 -1.29 1.58 -4.49
N ILE A 233 -0.95 0.71 -5.43
CA ILE A 233 -1.85 0.32 -6.52
C ILE A 233 -2.39 -1.07 -6.19
N ASP A 234 -3.70 -1.23 -6.20
CA ASP A 234 -4.29 -2.55 -6.05
C ASP A 234 -4.35 -3.25 -7.39
N LEU A 235 -3.28 -4.00 -7.69
CA LEU A 235 -3.07 -4.60 -8.99
C LEU A 235 -4.17 -5.56 -9.42
N HIS A 236 -5.00 -6.05 -8.49
CA HIS A 236 -6.05 -6.99 -8.86
C HIS A 236 -7.22 -6.99 -7.88
N THR A 237 -8.42 -6.74 -8.41
CA THR A 237 -9.69 -6.80 -7.68
C THR A 237 -10.84 -7.32 -8.55
N HIS A 238 -11.95 -7.64 -7.90
CA HIS A 238 -13.26 -7.88 -8.51
C HIS A 238 -14.21 -6.70 -8.24
N LEU A 239 -13.67 -5.52 -7.96
CA LEU A 239 -14.47 -4.32 -7.77
C LEU A 239 -14.90 -3.77 -9.14
N LEU A 240 -16.09 -3.19 -9.19
CA LEU A 240 -16.62 -2.45 -10.33
C LEU A 240 -17.18 -1.12 -9.82
N PRO A 241 -17.16 -0.05 -10.62
CA PRO A 241 -17.60 1.27 -10.17
C PRO A 241 -19.12 1.28 -9.95
N PRO A 242 -19.64 2.22 -9.13
CA PRO A 242 -21.08 2.34 -8.88
C PRO A 242 -21.96 2.44 -10.14
N THR A 243 -21.41 2.97 -11.24
CA THR A 243 -22.10 3.05 -12.54
C THR A 243 -22.39 1.70 -13.19
N HIS A 244 -21.76 0.61 -12.70
CA HIS A 244 -22.07 -0.78 -13.11
C HIS A 244 -23.20 -1.41 -12.26
N GLY A 245 -23.92 -0.59 -11.50
CA GLY A 245 -25.13 -0.97 -10.78
C GLY A 245 -24.91 -2.16 -9.83
N PRO A 246 -25.68 -3.27 -9.96
CA PRO A 246 -25.62 -4.40 -9.04
C PRO A 246 -24.28 -5.15 -9.06
N LEU A 247 -23.41 -4.91 -10.05
CA LEU A 247 -22.08 -5.49 -10.08
C LEU A 247 -21.11 -4.79 -9.10
N CYS A 248 -21.42 -3.56 -8.66
CA CYS A 248 -20.68 -2.87 -7.61
C CYS A 248 -21.15 -3.34 -6.23
N LEU A 249 -20.42 -4.27 -5.62
CA LEU A 249 -20.76 -4.78 -4.29
C LEU A 249 -20.12 -3.92 -3.19
N TRP A 250 -20.94 -3.45 -2.25
CA TRP A 250 -20.51 -2.70 -1.08
C TRP A 250 -21.51 -2.85 0.07
N GLY A 251 -21.03 -2.62 1.29
CA GLY A 251 -21.82 -2.61 2.51
C GLY A 251 -21.85 -3.92 3.30
N ILE A 252 -22.39 -3.83 4.52
CA ILE A 252 -22.26 -4.89 5.54
C ILE A 252 -22.85 -6.25 5.13
N ASP A 253 -23.98 -6.27 4.41
CA ASP A 253 -24.60 -7.54 4.02
C ASP A 253 -23.79 -8.25 2.92
N GLU A 254 -23.12 -7.50 2.04
CA GLU A 254 -22.19 -8.09 1.06
C GLU A 254 -20.89 -8.53 1.72
N LEU A 255 -20.38 -7.77 2.69
CA LEU A 255 -19.25 -8.18 3.52
C LEU A 255 -19.52 -9.50 4.24
N LEU A 256 -20.65 -9.61 4.94
CA LEU A 256 -21.01 -10.80 5.72
C LEU A 256 -21.31 -12.01 4.85
N THR A 257 -21.77 -11.82 3.61
CA THR A 257 -22.03 -12.91 2.67
C THR A 257 -20.91 -13.13 1.66
N TYR A 258 -19.74 -12.54 1.93
CA TYR A 258 -18.52 -12.86 1.20
C TYR A 258 -18.20 -14.35 1.36
N HIS A 259 -17.83 -14.99 0.25
CA HIS A 259 -17.69 -16.44 0.16
C HIS A 259 -16.73 -17.07 1.19
N TYR A 260 -15.77 -16.33 1.75
CA TYR A 260 -14.92 -16.83 2.85
C TYR A 260 -15.74 -17.05 4.12
N LEU A 261 -16.60 -16.09 4.49
CA LEU A 261 -17.47 -16.22 5.66
C LEU A 261 -18.57 -17.24 5.43
N VAL A 262 -19.02 -17.42 4.19
CA VAL A 262 -19.93 -18.52 3.84
C VAL A 262 -19.25 -19.87 4.07
N ALA A 263 -18.02 -20.06 3.59
CA ALA A 263 -17.27 -21.29 3.85
C ALA A 263 -17.08 -21.54 5.35
N GLU A 264 -16.65 -20.51 6.11
CA GLU A 264 -16.48 -20.60 7.56
C GLU A 264 -17.78 -20.93 8.30
N TYR A 265 -18.89 -20.32 7.91
CA TYR A 265 -20.21 -20.62 8.47
C TYR A 265 -20.56 -22.09 8.30
N PHE A 266 -20.37 -22.65 7.10
CA PHE A 266 -20.73 -24.03 6.79
C PHE A 266 -19.88 -25.10 7.51
N ILE A 267 -18.74 -24.72 8.10
CA ILE A 267 -17.99 -25.62 9.02
C ILE A 267 -18.81 -25.93 10.27
N THR A 268 -19.67 -25.00 10.69
CA THR A 268 -20.35 -25.05 11.99
C THR A 268 -21.87 -24.98 11.89
N ALA A 269 -22.39 -24.79 10.68
CA ALA A 269 -23.80 -24.72 10.40
C ALA A 269 -24.51 -26.00 10.86
N PRO A 270 -25.74 -25.91 11.38
CA PRO A 270 -26.52 -27.10 11.72
C PRO A 270 -26.82 -27.91 10.46
N ALA A 271 -26.93 -29.23 10.58
CA ALA A 271 -27.20 -30.12 9.45
C ALA A 271 -28.49 -29.79 8.68
N SER A 272 -29.45 -29.12 9.34
CA SER A 272 -30.68 -28.62 8.71
C SER A 272 -30.45 -27.47 7.73
N MET A 273 -29.33 -26.73 7.86
CA MET A 273 -28.96 -25.67 6.92
C MET A 273 -28.12 -26.25 5.79
N THR A 274 -28.77 -26.53 4.66
CA THR A 274 -28.06 -26.94 3.43
C THR A 274 -27.60 -25.73 2.62
N PRO A 275 -26.56 -25.84 1.77
CA PRO A 275 -26.18 -24.77 0.85
C PRO A 275 -27.32 -24.30 -0.06
N LYS A 276 -28.14 -25.25 -0.57
CA LYS A 276 -29.33 -24.93 -1.36
C LYS A 276 -30.32 -24.05 -0.58
N LEU A 277 -30.59 -24.41 0.68
CA LEU A 277 -31.48 -23.63 1.53
C LEU A 277 -30.89 -22.24 1.80
N PHE A 278 -29.61 -22.16 2.21
CA PHE A 278 -28.94 -20.89 2.49
C PHE A 278 -28.99 -19.92 1.32
N TYR A 279 -28.64 -20.38 0.10
CA TYR A 279 -28.67 -19.54 -1.09
C TYR A 279 -30.08 -19.18 -1.58
N SER A 280 -31.13 -19.86 -1.11
CA SER A 280 -32.51 -19.49 -1.38
C SER A 280 -33.02 -18.35 -0.47
N LEU A 281 -32.32 -18.08 0.63
CA LEU A 281 -32.69 -17.01 1.57
C LEU A 281 -32.38 -15.63 0.96
N PRO A 282 -33.16 -14.57 1.32
CA PRO A 282 -32.78 -13.20 1.02
C PRO A 282 -31.38 -12.88 1.56
N LYS A 283 -30.61 -12.05 0.85
CA LYS A 283 -29.25 -11.63 1.21
C LYS A 283 -29.12 -11.17 2.66
N GLN A 284 -30.07 -10.36 3.12
CA GLN A 284 -30.12 -9.87 4.50
C GLN A 284 -30.24 -11.00 5.53
N LYS A 285 -31.01 -12.07 5.22
CA LYS A 285 -31.15 -13.25 6.08
C LYS A 285 -29.91 -14.14 6.07
N GLN A 286 -29.22 -14.24 4.94
CA GLN A 286 -27.91 -14.87 4.87
C GLN A 286 -26.92 -14.14 5.78
N ALA A 287 -26.87 -12.81 5.69
CA ALA A 287 -26.01 -11.97 6.54
C ALA A 287 -26.37 -12.07 8.03
N ASP A 288 -27.66 -12.05 8.39
CA ASP A 288 -28.13 -12.26 9.77
C ASP A 288 -27.64 -13.61 10.34
N THR A 289 -27.72 -14.66 9.51
CA THR A 289 -27.33 -16.02 9.89
C THR A 289 -25.82 -16.10 10.15
N ILE A 290 -25.01 -15.54 9.25
CA ILE A 290 -23.55 -15.49 9.40
C ILE A 290 -23.14 -14.62 10.59
N TRP A 291 -23.75 -13.44 10.74
CA TRP A 291 -23.50 -12.55 11.87
C TRP A 291 -23.72 -13.26 13.21
N LYS A 292 -24.89 -13.92 13.34
CA LYS A 292 -25.20 -14.70 14.54
C LYS A 292 -24.15 -15.78 14.77
N ALA A 293 -23.86 -16.61 13.78
CA ALA A 293 -23.00 -17.77 13.95
C ALA A 293 -21.52 -17.42 14.22
N LEU A 294 -20.98 -16.41 13.55
CA LEU A 294 -19.54 -16.13 13.54
C LEU A 294 -19.13 -14.93 14.42
N PHE A 295 -20.07 -14.04 14.79
CA PHE A 295 -19.76 -12.82 15.55
C PHE A 295 -20.48 -12.72 16.90
N ILE A 296 -21.57 -13.49 17.10
CA ILE A 296 -22.33 -13.54 18.36
C ILE A 296 -22.09 -14.85 19.09
N ASP A 297 -22.38 -15.97 18.44
CA ASP A 297 -22.27 -17.30 19.05
C ASP A 297 -20.80 -17.73 19.22
N ARG A 298 -19.89 -17.04 18.52
CA ARG A 298 -18.43 -17.26 18.57
C ARG A 298 -17.70 -15.92 18.51
N LEU A 299 -16.46 -15.92 19.01
CA LEU A 299 -15.56 -14.78 18.82
C LEU A 299 -15.03 -14.77 17.37
N PRO A 300 -14.98 -13.59 16.71
CA PRO A 300 -14.58 -13.45 15.30
C PRO A 300 -13.05 -13.52 15.13
N LEU A 301 -12.47 -14.70 15.38
CA LEU A 301 -11.01 -14.88 15.39
C LEU A 301 -10.37 -15.07 14.01
N SER A 302 -11.12 -15.59 13.03
CA SER A 302 -10.59 -15.81 11.68
C SER A 302 -10.22 -14.49 11.01
N GLU A 303 -9.29 -14.54 10.05
CA GLU A 303 -8.84 -13.34 9.34
C GLU A 303 -9.98 -12.66 8.57
N ALA A 304 -10.91 -13.43 7.99
CA ALA A 304 -12.08 -12.87 7.31
C ALA A 304 -13.04 -12.19 8.30
N CYS A 305 -13.31 -12.80 9.45
CA CYS A 305 -14.16 -12.20 10.48
C CYS A 305 -13.51 -10.96 11.10
N ARG A 306 -12.21 -11.04 11.44
CA ARG A 306 -11.41 -9.91 11.92
C ARG A 306 -11.41 -8.76 10.93
N GLY A 307 -11.36 -9.06 9.63
CA GLY A 307 -11.47 -8.08 8.56
C GLY A 307 -12.73 -7.22 8.67
N ILE A 308 -13.89 -7.82 8.95
CA ILE A 308 -15.14 -7.08 9.15
C ILE A 308 -15.03 -6.14 10.35
N VAL A 309 -14.44 -6.58 11.46
CA VAL A 309 -14.24 -5.74 12.65
C VAL A 309 -13.35 -4.55 12.34
N THR A 310 -12.23 -4.77 11.64
CA THR A 310 -11.32 -3.70 11.21
C THR A 310 -12.03 -2.71 10.29
N THR A 311 -12.83 -3.20 9.31
CA THR A 311 -13.63 -2.34 8.44
C THR A 311 -14.61 -1.48 9.23
N LEU A 312 -15.37 -2.05 10.18
CA LEU A 312 -16.32 -1.29 11.00
C LEU A 312 -15.61 -0.20 11.82
N LYS A 313 -14.45 -0.52 12.41
CA LYS A 313 -13.64 0.46 13.13
C LYS A 313 -13.16 1.58 12.22
N SER A 314 -12.65 1.26 11.02
CA SER A 314 -12.23 2.25 10.01
C SER A 314 -13.36 3.18 9.56
N LEU A 315 -14.61 2.70 9.58
CA LEU A 315 -15.80 3.49 9.26
C LEU A 315 -16.36 4.29 10.46
N GLY A 316 -15.70 4.25 11.62
CA GLY A 316 -16.15 4.94 12.83
C GLY A 316 -17.29 4.23 13.57
N LEU A 317 -17.57 2.96 13.26
CA LEU A 317 -18.69 2.17 13.81
C LEU A 317 -18.31 1.31 15.02
N GLN A 318 -17.32 1.77 15.79
CA GLN A 318 -16.81 1.02 16.95
C GLN A 318 -17.89 0.82 18.02
N ASN A 319 -18.69 1.85 18.32
CA ASN A 319 -19.75 1.78 19.31
C ASN A 319 -20.85 0.79 18.89
N GLU A 320 -21.21 0.78 17.61
CA GLU A 320 -22.20 -0.12 17.03
C GLU A 320 -21.71 -1.57 17.06
N TRP A 321 -20.42 -1.78 16.78
CA TRP A 321 -19.76 -3.08 16.87
C TRP A 321 -19.70 -3.63 18.30
N GLU A 322 -19.33 -2.80 19.28
CA GLU A 322 -19.28 -3.17 20.70
C GLU A 322 -20.64 -3.59 21.22
N ARG A 323 -21.71 -2.89 20.79
CA ARG A 323 -23.10 -3.26 21.07
C ARG A 323 -23.64 -4.40 20.21
N ARG A 324 -22.83 -4.93 19.28
CA ARG A 324 -23.21 -5.98 18.32
C ARG A 324 -24.47 -5.65 17.51
N SER A 325 -24.70 -4.36 17.24
CA SER A 325 -25.93 -3.87 16.62
C SER A 325 -25.83 -3.85 15.09
N LEU A 326 -26.10 -5.00 14.45
CA LEU A 326 -26.15 -5.09 12.99
C LEU A 326 -27.19 -4.12 12.38
N LYS A 327 -28.28 -3.84 13.12
CA LYS A 327 -29.29 -2.85 12.71
C LYS A 327 -28.71 -1.44 12.61
N ALA A 328 -27.92 -1.01 13.59
CA ALA A 328 -27.29 0.33 13.57
C ALA A 328 -26.23 0.42 12.47
N ILE A 329 -25.45 -0.64 12.26
CA ILE A 329 -24.48 -0.71 11.16
C ILE A 329 -25.19 -0.58 9.80
N ARG A 330 -26.31 -1.29 9.58
CA ARG A 330 -27.11 -1.14 8.36
C ARG A 330 -27.66 0.28 8.18
N ALA A 331 -28.04 0.95 9.27
CA ALA A 331 -28.51 2.33 9.23
C ALA A 331 -27.43 3.30 8.76
N PHE A 332 -26.16 3.09 9.14
CA PHE A 332 -25.02 3.84 8.58
C PHE A 332 -24.92 3.68 7.06
N TYR A 333 -24.94 2.45 6.54
CA TYR A 333 -24.87 2.24 5.08
C TYR A 333 -26.09 2.81 4.34
N ALA A 334 -27.25 2.84 4.98
CA ALA A 334 -28.46 3.42 4.40
C ALA A 334 -28.31 4.92 4.11
N THR A 335 -27.50 5.67 4.87
CA THR A 335 -27.28 7.11 4.60
C THR A 335 -26.62 7.35 3.25
N PHE A 336 -25.75 6.45 2.80
CA PHE A 336 -25.19 6.48 1.45
C PHE A 336 -26.18 5.93 0.42
N ARG A 337 -26.86 4.82 0.72
CA ARG A 337 -27.80 4.20 -0.24
C ARG A 337 -28.97 5.10 -0.62
N ASN A 338 -29.44 5.93 0.31
CA ASN A 338 -30.55 6.86 0.09
C ASN A 338 -30.23 7.92 -0.97
N ASP A 339 -28.95 8.20 -1.20
CA ASP A 339 -28.47 9.15 -2.21
C ASP A 339 -28.16 8.47 -3.56
N GLY A 340 -28.57 7.21 -3.74
CA GLY A 340 -28.43 6.48 -5.00
C GLY A 340 -26.97 6.28 -5.44
N VAL A 341 -26.70 6.50 -6.73
CA VAL A 341 -25.37 6.30 -7.33
C VAL A 341 -24.36 7.30 -6.77
N GLU A 342 -24.74 8.56 -6.57
CA GLU A 342 -23.86 9.58 -5.99
C GLU A 342 -23.44 9.20 -4.56
N GLY A 343 -24.36 8.68 -3.77
CA GLY A 343 -24.06 8.15 -2.44
C GLY A 343 -23.09 6.98 -2.46
N ALA A 344 -23.24 6.05 -3.41
CA ALA A 344 -22.30 4.95 -3.61
C ALA A 344 -20.91 5.44 -4.07
N GLU A 345 -20.84 6.44 -4.95
CA GLU A 345 -19.57 7.06 -5.38
C GLU A 345 -18.85 7.75 -4.21
N ARG A 346 -19.58 8.50 -3.38
CA ARG A 346 -19.02 9.09 -2.16
C ARG A 346 -18.52 8.02 -1.19
N PHE A 347 -19.23 6.90 -1.06
CA PHE A 347 -18.78 5.78 -0.24
C PHE A 347 -17.49 5.14 -0.80
N CYS A 348 -17.43 4.88 -2.11
CA CYS A 348 -16.22 4.37 -2.75
C CYS A 348 -15.03 5.30 -2.56
N GLU A 349 -15.19 6.61 -2.77
CA GLU A 349 -14.10 7.57 -2.57
C GLU A 349 -13.65 7.62 -1.11
N HIS A 350 -14.59 7.57 -0.16
CA HIS A 350 -14.26 7.46 1.27
C HIS A 350 -13.41 6.20 1.56
N VAL A 351 -13.75 5.06 0.95
CA VAL A 351 -12.98 3.82 1.12
C VAL A 351 -11.58 3.93 0.51
N PHE A 352 -11.44 4.41 -0.73
CA PHE A 352 -10.13 4.59 -1.37
C PHE A 352 -9.22 5.56 -0.61
N ALA A 353 -9.79 6.68 -0.14
CA ALA A 353 -9.06 7.68 0.63
C ALA A 353 -8.49 7.10 1.93
N ASN A 354 -9.24 6.22 2.60
CA ASN A 354 -8.83 5.61 3.87
C ASN A 354 -8.01 4.31 3.72
N SER A 355 -7.98 3.68 2.53
CA SER A 355 -7.15 2.49 2.29
C SER A 355 -5.72 2.83 1.85
N GLY A 356 -5.47 4.07 1.42
CA GLY A 356 -4.19 4.48 0.85
C GLY A 356 -3.93 3.89 -0.52
N ILE A 357 -4.99 3.65 -1.30
CA ILE A 357 -4.92 3.07 -2.63
C ILE A 357 -5.27 4.13 -3.65
N GLU A 358 -4.36 4.35 -4.61
CA GLU A 358 -4.59 5.33 -5.66
C GLU A 358 -5.68 4.86 -6.61
N TYR A 359 -5.57 3.63 -7.09
CA TYR A 359 -6.58 2.98 -7.92
C TYR A 359 -6.50 1.46 -7.77
N SER A 360 -7.60 0.79 -8.08
CA SER A 360 -7.70 -0.66 -8.20
C SER A 360 -7.90 -1.07 -9.65
N ILE A 361 -7.26 -2.16 -10.04
CA ILE A 361 -7.48 -2.79 -11.34
C ILE A 361 -8.61 -3.82 -11.18
N MET A 362 -9.65 -3.66 -11.98
CA MET A 362 -10.87 -4.47 -11.99
C MET A 362 -10.64 -5.80 -12.71
N THR A 363 -11.65 -6.67 -12.68
CA THR A 363 -11.71 -7.88 -13.51
C THR A 363 -12.92 -7.79 -14.42
N ASN A 364 -12.69 -7.52 -15.71
CA ASN A 364 -13.77 -7.26 -16.65
C ASN A 364 -13.93 -8.39 -17.66
N ILE A 365 -15.13 -8.95 -17.78
CA ILE A 365 -15.39 -10.16 -18.55
C ILE A 365 -16.11 -9.79 -19.85
N PRO A 366 -15.40 -9.65 -20.98
CA PRO A 366 -16.04 -9.32 -22.26
C PRO A 366 -16.94 -10.44 -22.77
N PHE A 367 -16.81 -11.65 -22.23
CA PHE A 367 -17.61 -12.82 -22.60
C PHE A 367 -18.88 -12.99 -21.75
N ASP A 368 -19.14 -12.11 -20.78
CA ASP A 368 -20.35 -12.13 -19.95
C ASP A 368 -21.33 -11.05 -20.43
N PRO A 369 -22.48 -11.42 -21.04
CA PRO A 369 -23.48 -10.46 -21.48
C PRO A 369 -24.00 -9.53 -20.37
N ASN A 370 -23.97 -9.99 -19.11
CA ASN A 370 -24.41 -9.19 -17.97
C ASN A 370 -23.43 -8.05 -17.65
N GLU A 371 -22.15 -8.19 -18.01
CA GLU A 371 -21.17 -7.12 -17.88
C GLU A 371 -21.09 -6.27 -19.16
N GLU A 372 -21.20 -6.90 -20.34
CA GLU A 372 -21.10 -6.22 -21.64
C GLU A 372 -22.03 -5.00 -21.76
N MET A 373 -23.24 -5.09 -21.20
CA MET A 373 -24.24 -4.02 -21.23
C MET A 373 -23.79 -2.70 -20.56
N TYR A 374 -22.75 -2.71 -19.72
CA TYR A 374 -22.19 -1.51 -19.09
C TYR A 374 -21.08 -0.84 -19.91
N TRP A 375 -20.60 -1.53 -20.95
CA TRP A 375 -19.50 -1.08 -21.80
C TRP A 375 -19.98 -0.62 -23.19
N LYS A 376 -20.99 -1.29 -23.74
CA LYS A 376 -21.52 -1.02 -25.09
C LYS A 376 -22.98 -0.52 -25.05
N PRO A 377 -23.42 0.29 -26.03
CA PRO A 377 -22.64 0.84 -27.14
C PRO A 377 -21.70 1.97 -26.71
N LYS A 378 -21.86 2.50 -25.49
CA LYS A 378 -21.03 3.57 -24.95
C LYS A 378 -20.64 3.26 -23.51
N ARG A 379 -19.32 3.26 -23.25
CA ARG A 379 -18.75 3.11 -21.92
C ARG A 379 -19.25 4.21 -20.99
N ALA A 380 -19.77 3.82 -19.83
CA ALA A 380 -20.13 4.76 -18.77
C ALA A 380 -18.88 5.51 -18.26
N SER A 381 -19.04 6.79 -17.93
CA SER A 381 -18.01 7.54 -17.22
C SER A 381 -17.95 7.03 -15.77
N TYR A 382 -16.74 6.86 -15.23
CA TYR A 382 -16.52 6.48 -13.85
C TYR A 382 -15.17 7.00 -13.37
N SER A 383 -14.99 7.02 -12.05
CA SER A 383 -13.77 7.50 -11.39
C SER A 383 -12.50 6.81 -11.85
N THR A 384 -11.40 7.55 -11.97
CA THR A 384 -10.06 7.03 -12.29
C THR A 384 -9.49 6.11 -11.21
N ARG A 385 -10.15 6.02 -10.04
CA ARG A 385 -9.91 5.01 -9.01
C ARG A 385 -10.10 3.58 -9.52
N PHE A 386 -10.86 3.39 -10.59
CA PHE A 386 -11.10 2.09 -11.21
C PHE A 386 -10.38 2.05 -12.57
N ARG A 387 -9.52 1.06 -12.77
CA ARG A 387 -8.89 0.78 -14.06
C ARG A 387 -9.24 -0.63 -14.51
N SER A 388 -9.33 -0.87 -15.80
CA SER A 388 -9.83 -2.13 -16.33
C SER A 388 -8.72 -3.17 -16.51
N ALA A 389 -9.08 -4.44 -16.47
CA ALA A 389 -8.29 -5.53 -17.01
C ALA A 389 -9.22 -6.54 -17.69
N LEU A 390 -8.81 -7.05 -18.84
CA LEU A 390 -9.66 -7.90 -19.66
C LEU A 390 -9.48 -9.36 -19.26
N ARG A 391 -10.53 -10.00 -18.72
CA ARG A 391 -10.52 -11.41 -18.33
C ARG A 391 -10.75 -12.32 -19.54
N VAL A 392 -9.75 -13.14 -19.82
CA VAL A 392 -9.63 -13.98 -21.02
C VAL A 392 -9.52 -15.47 -20.69
N ASP A 393 -10.06 -15.91 -19.55
CA ASP A 393 -10.10 -17.33 -19.15
C ASP A 393 -10.55 -18.27 -20.30
N PRO A 394 -11.60 -17.97 -21.11
CA PRO A 394 -12.02 -18.85 -22.19
C PRO A 394 -10.94 -19.09 -23.25
N LEU A 395 -10.14 -18.07 -23.59
CA LEU A 395 -9.06 -18.18 -24.57
C LEU A 395 -7.91 -19.04 -24.04
N LEU A 396 -7.58 -18.90 -22.75
CA LEU A 396 -6.54 -19.73 -22.15
C LEU A 396 -7.00 -21.19 -22.02
N ALA A 397 -8.26 -21.41 -21.66
CA ALA A 397 -8.84 -22.75 -21.52
C ALA A 397 -9.16 -23.44 -22.86
N GLY A 398 -9.09 -22.71 -23.98
CA GLY A 398 -9.53 -23.23 -25.28
C GLY A 398 -11.04 -23.51 -25.34
N ASP A 399 -11.84 -22.75 -24.57
CA ASP A 399 -13.29 -22.90 -24.47
C ASP A 399 -13.98 -22.35 -25.73
N LYS A 400 -13.93 -23.17 -26.80
CA LYS A 400 -14.53 -22.87 -28.11
C LYS A 400 -15.99 -22.44 -27.99
N PRO A 401 -16.88 -23.17 -27.27
CA PRO A 401 -18.29 -22.78 -27.15
C PRO A 401 -18.49 -21.34 -26.66
N THR A 402 -17.79 -20.93 -25.59
CA THR A 402 -17.91 -19.59 -25.04
C THR A 402 -17.39 -18.53 -26.01
N ILE A 403 -16.24 -18.79 -26.67
CA ILE A 403 -15.64 -17.86 -27.64
C ILE A 403 -16.56 -17.67 -28.85
N GLU A 404 -17.04 -18.77 -29.45
CA GLU A 404 -17.91 -18.72 -30.61
C GLU A 404 -19.25 -18.05 -30.31
N ALA A 405 -19.82 -18.32 -29.12
CA ALA A 405 -21.05 -17.67 -28.70
C ALA A 405 -20.88 -16.15 -28.60
N ALA A 406 -19.78 -15.68 -28.00
CA ALA A 406 -19.48 -14.25 -27.88
C ALA A 406 -19.24 -13.59 -29.25
N LEU A 407 -18.53 -14.25 -30.16
CA LEU A 407 -18.33 -13.76 -31.52
C LEU A 407 -19.65 -13.62 -32.27
N ARG A 408 -20.49 -14.67 -32.25
CA ARG A 408 -21.82 -14.66 -32.88
C ARG A 408 -22.69 -13.55 -32.32
N SER A 409 -22.76 -13.40 -30.98
CA SER A 409 -23.61 -12.39 -30.34
C SER A 409 -23.15 -10.97 -30.63
N SER A 410 -21.84 -10.75 -30.83
CA SER A 410 -21.29 -9.44 -31.19
C SER A 410 -21.21 -9.21 -32.71
N GLY A 411 -21.73 -10.12 -33.54
CA GLY A 411 -21.83 -9.95 -34.99
C GLY A 411 -20.55 -10.22 -35.78
N TYR A 412 -19.59 -10.95 -35.21
CA TYR A 412 -18.37 -11.36 -35.91
C TYR A 412 -18.54 -12.74 -36.55
N ASP A 413 -17.84 -12.97 -37.65
CA ASP A 413 -17.66 -14.32 -38.21
C ASP A 413 -16.84 -15.19 -37.25
N ILE A 414 -16.99 -16.50 -37.33
CA ILE A 414 -16.30 -17.46 -36.45
C ILE A 414 -14.94 -17.82 -37.06
N THR A 415 -13.97 -16.91 -36.94
CA THR A 415 -12.60 -17.10 -37.42
C THR A 415 -11.57 -16.67 -36.37
N LEU A 416 -10.32 -17.12 -36.51
CA LEU A 416 -9.24 -16.69 -35.62
C LEU A 416 -8.93 -15.19 -35.75
N GLU A 417 -9.06 -14.61 -36.95
CA GLU A 417 -8.89 -13.16 -37.11
C GLU A 417 -10.04 -12.39 -36.46
N SER A 418 -11.27 -12.88 -36.59
CA SER A 418 -12.42 -12.31 -35.87
C SER A 418 -12.23 -12.37 -34.35
N ALA A 419 -11.66 -13.45 -33.82
CA ALA A 419 -11.32 -13.55 -32.40
C ALA A 419 -10.26 -12.53 -31.98
N ARG A 420 -9.25 -12.27 -32.82
CA ARG A 420 -8.26 -11.20 -32.58
C ARG A 420 -8.92 -9.82 -32.64
N GLN A 421 -9.75 -9.56 -33.64
CA GLN A 421 -10.45 -8.29 -33.80
C GLN A 421 -11.40 -8.03 -32.63
N TYR A 422 -12.13 -9.05 -32.17
CA TYR A 422 -12.96 -9.00 -30.97
C TYR A 422 -12.17 -8.50 -29.76
N LEU A 423 -10.96 -9.03 -29.52
CA LEU A 423 -10.10 -8.57 -28.44
C LEU A 423 -9.61 -7.13 -28.65
N ARG A 424 -9.23 -6.75 -29.88
CA ARG A 424 -8.82 -5.37 -30.18
C ARG A 424 -9.93 -4.37 -29.86
N ASP A 425 -11.16 -4.66 -30.28
CA ASP A 425 -12.32 -3.78 -30.06
C ASP A 425 -12.66 -3.66 -28.57
N TRP A 426 -12.52 -4.75 -27.82
CA TRP A 426 -12.65 -4.72 -26.36
C TRP A 426 -11.51 -3.98 -25.67
N CYS A 427 -10.28 -4.06 -26.18
CA CYS A 427 -9.15 -3.28 -25.67
C CYS A 427 -9.34 -1.79 -25.93
N GLU A 428 -9.87 -1.40 -27.10
CA GLU A 428 -10.21 -0.01 -27.41
C GLU A 428 -11.32 0.51 -26.47
N THR A 429 -12.33 -0.31 -26.21
CA THR A 429 -13.47 0.03 -25.34
C THR A 429 -13.04 0.18 -23.87
N MET A 430 -12.36 -0.84 -23.33
CA MET A 430 -12.04 -0.92 -21.90
C MET A 430 -10.76 -0.17 -21.55
N LYS A 431 -9.78 -0.09 -22.47
CA LYS A 431 -8.42 0.39 -22.23
C LYS A 431 -7.74 -0.33 -21.05
N PRO A 432 -7.60 -1.67 -21.12
CA PRO A 432 -7.12 -2.48 -20.00
C PRO A 432 -5.66 -2.20 -19.67
N GLU A 433 -5.31 -2.29 -18.40
CA GLU A 433 -3.92 -2.28 -17.91
C GLU A 433 -3.19 -3.57 -18.28
N TYR A 434 -3.92 -4.69 -18.33
CA TYR A 434 -3.43 -6.00 -18.75
C TYR A 434 -4.58 -6.93 -19.17
N MET A 435 -4.23 -8.00 -19.89
CA MET A 435 -5.08 -9.18 -20.07
C MET A 435 -4.94 -10.10 -18.86
N MET A 436 -5.97 -10.81 -18.44
CA MET A 436 -5.87 -11.69 -17.27
C MET A 436 -6.58 -13.02 -17.42
N ALA A 437 -6.01 -14.07 -16.85
CA ALA A 437 -6.63 -15.37 -16.81
C ALA A 437 -6.32 -16.10 -15.50
N SER A 438 -7.29 -16.88 -15.01
CA SER A 438 -7.06 -17.85 -13.95
C SER A 438 -6.88 -19.25 -14.55
N THR A 439 -5.75 -19.91 -14.25
CA THR A 439 -5.51 -21.26 -14.72
C THR A 439 -6.09 -22.26 -13.70
N PRO A 440 -6.80 -23.31 -14.14
CA PRO A 440 -7.12 -24.41 -13.26
C PRO A 440 -5.83 -25.11 -12.81
N HIS A 441 -5.93 -25.86 -11.72
CA HIS A 441 -4.79 -26.53 -11.11
C HIS A 441 -4.08 -27.56 -11.97
N ASP A 442 -4.79 -28.15 -12.92
CA ASP A 442 -4.36 -29.17 -13.87
C ASP A 442 -4.03 -28.57 -15.25
N PHE A 443 -3.96 -27.23 -15.35
CA PHE A 443 -3.59 -26.58 -16.58
C PHE A 443 -2.13 -26.90 -16.94
N VAL A 444 -1.95 -27.51 -18.12
CA VAL A 444 -0.64 -27.82 -18.69
C VAL A 444 -0.62 -27.33 -20.13
N ILE A 445 0.43 -26.61 -20.52
CA ILE A 445 0.69 -26.37 -21.94
C ILE A 445 1.40 -27.61 -22.51
N PRO A 446 0.82 -28.33 -23.49
CA PRO A 446 1.37 -29.60 -24.00
C PRO A 446 2.79 -29.45 -24.56
N GLU A 447 3.64 -30.45 -24.31
CA GLU A 447 4.92 -30.57 -25.01
C GLU A 447 4.66 -31.01 -26.46
N GLY A 448 5.01 -30.16 -27.43
CA GLY A 448 4.79 -30.40 -28.86
C GLY A 448 4.10 -29.24 -29.59
N THR A 449 3.16 -28.54 -28.97
CA THR A 449 2.59 -27.27 -29.48
C THR A 449 3.55 -26.08 -29.28
N LEU A 450 4.57 -26.25 -28.43
CA LEU A 450 5.62 -25.27 -28.14
C LEU A 450 7.02 -25.68 -28.63
N ALA A 451 7.16 -26.84 -29.31
CA ALA A 451 8.45 -27.39 -29.72
C ALA A 451 8.76 -27.10 -31.21
N SER A 452 9.14 -25.86 -31.51
CA SER A 452 9.93 -25.56 -32.72
C SER A 452 10.89 -24.40 -32.47
N VAL A 453 11.73 -24.51 -31.46
CA VAL A 453 13.00 -23.79 -31.43
C VAL A 453 14.08 -24.84 -31.26
N SER A 454 14.82 -25.06 -32.35
CA SER A 454 15.86 -26.06 -32.50
C SER A 454 16.96 -25.86 -31.47
N TYR A 455 16.86 -26.49 -30.30
CA TYR A 455 18.01 -26.68 -29.43
C TYR A 455 18.90 -27.70 -30.12
N LYS A 456 20.00 -27.23 -30.74
CA LYS A 456 21.08 -28.12 -31.18
C LYS A 456 21.50 -28.94 -29.97
N GLN A 457 21.22 -30.24 -30.00
CA GLN A 457 21.78 -31.24 -29.11
C GLN A 457 23.29 -31.03 -29.02
N LYS A 458 23.75 -30.50 -27.88
CA LYS A 458 25.11 -30.75 -27.41
C LYS A 458 25.02 -31.95 -26.49
N ASN A 459 25.12 -33.13 -27.09
CA ASN A 459 25.52 -34.33 -26.39
C ASN A 459 26.94 -34.13 -25.88
N THR A 460 27.15 -34.17 -24.57
CA THR A 460 28.12 -35.04 -23.88
C THR A 460 28.16 -34.68 -22.39
N VAL A 461 27.48 -35.47 -21.57
CA VAL A 461 27.80 -35.57 -20.13
C VAL A 461 28.35 -36.97 -19.89
N ASP A 462 29.52 -36.97 -19.26
CA ASP A 462 30.35 -38.10 -18.86
C ASP A 462 29.55 -39.19 -18.13
N SER A 463 29.62 -40.42 -18.64
CA SER A 463 28.88 -41.60 -18.17
C SER A 463 29.37 -42.14 -16.82
N ASN A 464 30.37 -41.52 -16.20
CA ASN A 464 30.85 -41.91 -14.87
C ASN A 464 30.18 -41.16 -13.71
N ALA A 465 29.35 -40.14 -13.96
CA ALA A 465 28.70 -39.33 -12.91
C ALA A 465 27.39 -39.91 -12.34
N LEU A 466 26.96 -41.11 -12.76
CA LEU A 466 25.62 -41.67 -12.46
C LEU A 466 25.60 -42.95 -11.62
N LYS A 467 26.64 -43.23 -10.83
CA LYS A 467 26.55 -44.31 -9.82
C LYS A 467 25.87 -43.78 -8.54
N GLU A 468 24.56 -44.02 -8.46
CA GLU A 468 23.63 -44.01 -7.30
C GLU A 468 22.96 -42.66 -6.90
N PRO A 469 21.70 -42.63 -6.38
CA PRO A 469 20.46 -43.23 -6.93
C PRO A 469 19.23 -42.30 -6.81
N PHE A 470 18.54 -41.95 -7.92
CA PHE A 470 17.10 -41.61 -7.95
C PHE A 470 16.58 -41.74 -9.40
N ALA A 471 16.23 -42.97 -9.79
CA ALA A 471 15.61 -43.23 -11.09
C ALA A 471 14.09 -43.01 -11.00
N PHE A 472 13.58 -41.97 -11.66
CA PHE A 472 12.16 -41.81 -11.93
C PHE A 472 11.74 -42.77 -13.06
N VAL A 473 10.68 -43.55 -12.80
CA VAL A 473 9.99 -44.41 -13.77
C VAL A 473 8.96 -43.56 -14.54
N PRO A 474 8.82 -43.68 -15.87
CA PRO A 474 7.74 -43.02 -16.61
C PRO A 474 6.46 -43.86 -16.57
N ALA A 475 5.33 -43.21 -16.27
CA ALA A 475 4.00 -43.84 -16.29
C ALA A 475 3.45 -43.93 -17.72
N VAL A 476 2.88 -45.09 -18.01
CA VAL A 476 2.31 -45.53 -19.28
C VAL A 476 0.88 -44.99 -19.46
N ALA A 477 0.50 -44.68 -20.70
CA ALA A 477 -0.82 -44.23 -21.12
C ALA A 477 -1.92 -45.32 -21.08
N SER A 478 -3.16 -44.93 -20.74
CA SER A 478 -4.40 -45.68 -21.05
C SER A 478 -5.58 -44.69 -21.09
N HIS A 479 -6.10 -44.35 -22.28
CA HIS A 479 -7.27 -44.92 -22.96
C HIS A 479 -8.64 -44.55 -22.35
N ALA A 480 -9.49 -44.04 -23.25
CA ALA A 480 -10.80 -43.41 -23.08
C ALA A 480 -11.96 -44.35 -22.72
N ALA A 481 -13.06 -43.78 -22.22
CA ALA A 481 -14.40 -44.35 -22.33
C ALA A 481 -15.49 -43.26 -22.39
N ASN A 482 -16.39 -43.42 -23.35
CA ASN A 482 -17.47 -42.54 -23.81
C ASN A 482 -18.71 -42.48 -22.90
N CYS A 483 -19.53 -41.43 -23.07
CA CYS A 483 -21.01 -41.47 -23.13
C CYS A 483 -21.54 -40.28 -23.97
N SER A 484 -22.52 -40.51 -24.86
CA SER A 484 -23.00 -39.63 -25.97
C SER A 484 -24.40 -38.98 -25.69
N PRO A 485 -25.11 -38.29 -26.64
CA PRO A 485 -25.46 -36.84 -26.64
C PRO A 485 -26.98 -36.53 -26.61
N PRO A 486 -27.42 -35.26 -26.83
CA PRO A 486 -28.09 -34.90 -28.10
C PRO A 486 -27.67 -33.51 -28.65
N GLU A 487 -27.24 -33.40 -29.92
CA GLU A 487 -28.01 -33.04 -31.14
C GLU A 487 -28.62 -31.62 -31.16
N ASP A 488 -27.85 -30.67 -31.73
CA ASP A 488 -28.28 -29.73 -32.77
C ASP A 488 -27.02 -29.09 -33.41
N GLU A 489 -26.59 -29.63 -34.55
CA GLU A 489 -25.34 -29.27 -35.24
C GLU A 489 -25.54 -28.07 -36.18
N ALA A 490 -24.90 -26.95 -35.85
CA ALA A 490 -24.30 -26.09 -36.87
C ALA A 490 -22.82 -26.52 -37.02
N PRO A 491 -22.28 -26.70 -38.24
CA PRO A 491 -20.91 -27.15 -38.41
C PRO A 491 -19.93 -26.13 -37.78
N SER A 492 -19.17 -26.57 -36.78
CA SER A 492 -18.04 -25.82 -36.21
C SER A 492 -16.98 -25.59 -37.29
N ILE A 493 -16.60 -24.32 -37.53
CA ILE A 493 -15.56 -23.90 -38.50
C ILE A 493 -14.21 -23.61 -37.79
N ILE A 494 -14.04 -23.96 -36.51
CA ILE A 494 -12.74 -23.83 -35.83
C ILE A 494 -11.93 -25.13 -35.93
N ASP A 495 -10.88 -25.09 -36.75
CA ASP A 495 -9.86 -26.13 -36.93
C ASP A 495 -9.22 -26.61 -35.60
N GLU A 496 -8.93 -27.90 -35.54
CA GLU A 496 -8.58 -28.73 -34.38
C GLU A 496 -7.08 -28.73 -34.04
N GLN A 497 -6.26 -27.90 -34.70
CA GLN A 497 -4.87 -27.58 -34.30
C GLN A 497 -4.73 -26.20 -33.61
N SER A 498 -5.85 -25.57 -33.23
CA SER A 498 -5.89 -24.22 -32.68
C SER A 498 -5.44 -24.16 -31.22
N ASP A 499 -4.41 -23.36 -30.97
CA ASP A 499 -4.04 -22.88 -29.65
C ASP A 499 -4.44 -21.40 -29.57
N PHE A 500 -5.63 -21.08 -29.05
CA PHE A 500 -6.13 -19.70 -28.90
C PHE A 500 -5.17 -18.80 -28.12
N LEU A 501 -4.39 -19.39 -27.21
CA LEU A 501 -3.33 -18.70 -26.51
C LEU A 501 -2.28 -18.17 -27.51
N SER A 502 -1.65 -19.03 -28.30
CA SER A 502 -0.58 -18.61 -29.23
C SER A 502 -1.07 -17.95 -30.52
N GLN A 503 -2.28 -18.27 -30.99
CA GLN A 503 -2.79 -17.77 -32.27
C GLN A 503 -3.69 -16.54 -32.13
N VAL A 504 -4.27 -16.29 -30.94
CA VAL A 504 -5.18 -15.15 -30.72
C VAL A 504 -4.67 -14.25 -29.60
N LEU A 505 -4.53 -14.76 -28.38
CA LEU A 505 -4.21 -13.93 -27.21
C LEU A 505 -2.81 -13.31 -27.28
N MET A 506 -1.76 -14.13 -27.47
CA MET A 506 -0.37 -13.64 -27.47
C MET A 506 -0.08 -12.65 -28.60
N PRO A 507 -0.54 -12.85 -29.86
CA PRO A 507 -0.36 -11.86 -30.92
C PRO A 507 -0.98 -10.50 -30.60
N VAL A 508 -2.20 -10.48 -30.04
CA VAL A 508 -2.86 -9.23 -29.63
C VAL A 508 -2.11 -8.56 -28.47
N CYS A 509 -1.61 -9.36 -27.50
CA CYS A 509 -0.82 -8.83 -26.40
C CYS A 509 0.50 -8.22 -26.88
N GLU A 510 1.21 -8.87 -27.81
CA GLU A 510 2.44 -8.34 -28.39
C GLU A 510 2.18 -7.08 -29.25
N GLU A 511 1.12 -7.09 -30.06
CA GLU A 511 0.71 -5.97 -30.90
C GLU A 511 0.38 -4.71 -30.09
N LEU A 512 -0.34 -4.87 -28.98
CA LEU A 512 -0.83 -3.77 -28.14
C LEU A 512 0.07 -3.45 -26.93
N ASP A 513 1.23 -4.12 -26.81
CA ASP A 513 2.13 -4.05 -25.64
C ASP A 513 1.41 -4.31 -24.28
N LEU A 514 0.40 -5.18 -24.29
CA LEU A 514 -0.40 -5.51 -23.11
C LEU A 514 0.20 -6.72 -22.35
N PRO A 515 0.43 -6.60 -21.03
CA PRO A 515 0.84 -7.75 -20.23
C PRO A 515 -0.27 -8.80 -20.10
N VAL A 516 0.13 -10.00 -19.70
CA VAL A 516 -0.76 -11.10 -19.35
C VAL A 516 -0.59 -11.46 -17.88
N ALA A 517 -1.63 -11.24 -17.10
CA ALA A 517 -1.70 -11.58 -15.69
C ALA A 517 -2.30 -12.98 -15.48
N LEU A 518 -1.49 -13.89 -14.93
CA LEU A 518 -1.87 -15.27 -14.66
C LEU A 518 -2.05 -15.51 -13.17
N LYS A 519 -3.21 -16.06 -12.80
CA LYS A 519 -3.48 -16.58 -11.46
C LYS A 519 -3.50 -18.10 -11.49
N ILE A 520 -2.54 -18.75 -10.84
CA ILE A 520 -2.24 -20.17 -11.09
C ILE A 520 -2.63 -21.04 -9.90
N GLY A 521 -3.40 -22.11 -10.14
CA GLY A 521 -3.56 -23.22 -9.20
C GLY A 521 -4.91 -23.40 -8.52
N ALA A 522 -6.00 -22.79 -9.03
CA ALA A 522 -7.32 -22.97 -8.46
C ALA A 522 -7.91 -24.35 -8.78
N HIS A 523 -8.38 -25.06 -7.75
CA HIS A 523 -9.17 -26.29 -7.92
C HIS A 523 -10.66 -25.92 -7.85
N ARG A 524 -11.33 -25.83 -8.99
CA ARG A 524 -12.72 -25.37 -9.03
C ARG A 524 -13.68 -26.48 -8.59
N GLY A 525 -14.71 -26.12 -7.83
CA GLY A 525 -15.81 -27.03 -7.52
C GLY A 525 -15.46 -28.24 -6.66
N VAL A 526 -14.53 -28.11 -5.69
CA VAL A 526 -14.28 -29.16 -4.67
C VAL A 526 -15.57 -29.50 -3.92
N ASN A 527 -16.36 -28.47 -3.60
CA ASN A 527 -17.71 -28.61 -3.10
C ASN A 527 -18.69 -27.74 -3.91
N PRO A 528 -19.27 -28.27 -5.01
CA PRO A 528 -20.12 -27.47 -5.91
C PRO A 528 -21.34 -26.85 -5.23
N GLY A 529 -21.84 -27.47 -4.16
CA GLY A 529 -22.97 -26.94 -3.38
C GLY A 529 -22.70 -25.56 -2.77
N LEU A 530 -21.43 -25.25 -2.49
CA LEU A 530 -20.98 -23.98 -1.92
C LEU A 530 -20.66 -22.90 -2.97
N LYS A 531 -20.92 -23.15 -4.26
CA LYS A 531 -20.64 -22.20 -5.36
C LYS A 531 -19.19 -21.66 -5.25
N ALA A 532 -18.99 -20.34 -5.28
CA ALA A 532 -17.68 -19.71 -5.16
C ALA A 532 -16.95 -20.00 -3.83
N ALA A 533 -17.67 -20.39 -2.77
CA ALA A 533 -17.07 -20.83 -1.50
C ALA A 533 -16.59 -22.30 -1.53
N GLY A 534 -16.89 -23.02 -2.61
CA GLY A 534 -16.58 -24.43 -2.79
C GLY A 534 -15.34 -24.71 -3.63
N ASP A 535 -14.65 -23.68 -4.09
CA ASP A 535 -13.35 -23.82 -4.75
C ASP A 535 -12.26 -24.11 -3.73
N GLY A 536 -11.19 -24.77 -4.14
CA GLY A 536 -10.06 -25.14 -3.29
C GLY A 536 -8.72 -24.90 -3.96
N VAL A 537 -7.70 -25.53 -3.39
CA VAL A 537 -6.31 -25.45 -3.84
C VAL A 537 -5.69 -26.84 -3.81
N VAL A 538 -4.81 -27.12 -4.76
CA VAL A 538 -3.97 -28.33 -4.73
C VAL A 538 -2.59 -28.01 -4.17
N ALA A 539 -1.87 -29.04 -3.74
CA ALA A 539 -0.51 -28.88 -3.25
C ALA A 539 0.42 -28.27 -4.31
N PHE A 540 0.29 -28.65 -5.59
CA PHE A 540 1.15 -28.18 -6.67
C PHE A 540 0.35 -27.96 -7.96
N ALA A 541 0.55 -26.80 -8.58
CA ALA A 541 0.26 -26.54 -9.98
C ALA A 541 1.58 -26.45 -10.76
N ASP A 542 1.56 -26.71 -12.07
CA ASP A 542 2.74 -26.60 -12.95
C ASP A 542 3.19 -25.13 -13.05
N ALA A 543 4.15 -24.73 -12.22
CA ALA A 543 4.77 -23.41 -12.32
C ALA A 543 5.69 -23.31 -13.54
N GLY A 544 6.24 -24.42 -14.05
CA GLY A 544 7.06 -24.46 -15.25
C GLY A 544 6.35 -23.93 -16.49
N MET A 545 5.01 -23.93 -16.51
CA MET A 545 4.20 -23.24 -17.51
C MET A 545 4.64 -21.78 -17.71
N ILE A 546 4.87 -21.02 -16.62
CA ILE A 546 5.24 -19.60 -16.75
C ILE A 546 6.60 -19.44 -17.43
N ALA A 547 7.54 -20.36 -17.15
CA ALA A 547 8.85 -20.37 -17.80
C ALA A 547 8.73 -20.62 -19.30
N ARG A 548 7.85 -21.55 -19.71
CA ARG A 548 7.57 -21.85 -21.11
C ARG A 548 6.97 -20.63 -21.83
N LEU A 549 6.02 -19.93 -21.19
CA LEU A 549 5.42 -18.70 -21.71
C LEU A 549 6.45 -17.57 -21.86
N CYS A 550 7.20 -17.28 -20.79
CA CYS A 550 8.22 -16.23 -20.80
C CYS A 550 9.30 -16.48 -21.87
N THR A 551 9.69 -17.75 -22.07
CA THR A 551 10.67 -18.15 -23.09
C THR A 551 10.12 -18.01 -24.51
N ARG A 552 8.86 -18.41 -24.72
CA ARG A 552 8.24 -18.41 -26.05
C ARG A 552 7.85 -17.02 -26.53
N PHE A 553 7.40 -16.16 -25.61
CA PHE A 553 6.92 -14.81 -25.88
C PHE A 553 7.78 -13.78 -25.14
N PRO A 554 9.07 -13.63 -25.51
CA PRO A 554 10.01 -12.78 -24.78
C PRO A 554 9.66 -11.29 -24.84
N LYS A 555 8.78 -10.89 -25.77
CA LYS A 555 8.28 -9.53 -25.95
C LYS A 555 6.99 -9.25 -25.16
N VAL A 556 6.35 -10.27 -24.59
CA VAL A 556 5.15 -10.11 -23.76
C VAL A 556 5.55 -10.11 -22.30
N ARG A 557 5.00 -9.16 -21.53
CA ARG A 557 5.14 -9.08 -20.07
C ARG A 557 4.15 -10.05 -19.41
N PHE A 558 4.61 -10.75 -18.38
CA PHE A 558 3.78 -11.65 -17.58
C PHE A 558 3.73 -11.17 -16.13
N LEU A 559 2.52 -11.03 -15.59
CA LEU A 559 2.29 -10.85 -14.16
C LEU A 559 1.83 -12.18 -13.59
N ALA A 560 2.41 -12.68 -12.50
CA ALA A 560 2.02 -13.98 -11.95
C ALA A 560 1.75 -13.94 -10.45
N THR A 561 0.70 -14.66 -10.05
CA THR A 561 0.39 -14.99 -8.65
C THR A 561 -0.05 -16.44 -8.53
N PHE A 562 0.31 -17.10 -7.43
CA PHE A 562 0.12 -18.54 -7.24
C PHE A 562 -0.75 -18.79 -6.01
N LEU A 563 -1.69 -19.74 -6.11
CA LEU A 563 -2.62 -20.06 -5.04
C LEU A 563 -2.02 -20.99 -3.99
N SER A 564 -1.16 -21.92 -4.42
CA SER A 564 -0.50 -22.85 -3.50
C SER A 564 0.65 -22.17 -2.78
N ARG A 565 0.72 -22.39 -1.47
CA ARG A 565 1.89 -22.04 -0.64
C ARG A 565 3.17 -22.73 -1.14
N ASN A 566 3.06 -23.96 -1.63
CA ASN A 566 4.24 -24.74 -2.05
C ASN A 566 4.86 -24.24 -3.37
N ASN A 567 4.08 -23.59 -4.25
CA ASN A 567 4.61 -23.04 -5.50
C ASN A 567 5.40 -21.74 -5.30
N GLN A 568 5.31 -21.08 -4.13
CA GLN A 568 5.84 -19.72 -3.96
C GLN A 568 7.36 -19.66 -4.08
N HIS A 569 8.08 -20.67 -3.58
CA HIS A 569 9.54 -20.74 -3.70
C HIS A 569 9.98 -20.87 -5.16
N GLU A 570 9.39 -21.80 -5.90
CA GLU A 570 9.69 -21.98 -7.32
C GLU A 570 9.37 -20.71 -8.12
N ALA A 571 8.25 -20.05 -7.82
CA ALA A 571 7.88 -18.78 -8.44
C ALA A 571 8.97 -17.70 -8.26
N CYS A 572 9.55 -17.57 -7.06
CA CYS A 572 10.68 -16.66 -6.81
C CYS A 572 11.89 -17.00 -7.67
N VAL A 573 12.24 -18.30 -7.76
CA VAL A 573 13.35 -18.76 -8.60
C VAL A 573 13.10 -18.39 -10.06
N LEU A 574 11.90 -18.65 -10.59
CA LEU A 574 11.56 -18.34 -11.97
C LEU A 574 11.57 -16.83 -12.26
N ALA A 575 11.05 -16.00 -11.36
CA ALA A 575 11.09 -14.54 -11.48
C ALA A 575 12.54 -14.00 -11.58
N SER A 576 13.49 -14.65 -10.91
CA SER A 576 14.92 -14.30 -11.04
C SER A 576 15.52 -14.63 -12.42
N LYS A 577 14.86 -15.47 -13.23
CA LYS A 577 15.37 -15.91 -14.56
C LYS A 577 14.77 -15.14 -15.72
N PHE A 578 13.55 -14.61 -15.56
CA PHE A 578 12.81 -14.02 -16.67
C PHE A 578 12.59 -12.52 -16.44
N ARG A 579 13.23 -11.70 -17.28
CA ARG A 579 13.12 -10.25 -17.20
C ARG A 579 11.72 -9.73 -17.54
N ASN A 580 10.89 -10.54 -18.18
CA ASN A 580 9.50 -10.29 -18.54
C ASN A 580 8.50 -10.98 -17.60
N LEU A 581 8.92 -11.38 -16.39
CA LEU A 581 8.05 -11.93 -15.35
C LEU A 581 8.08 -11.05 -14.10
N HIS A 582 6.91 -10.66 -13.60
CA HIS A 582 6.75 -9.92 -12.35
C HIS A 582 5.78 -10.66 -11.41
N LEU A 583 6.21 -10.92 -10.19
CA LEU A 583 5.35 -11.53 -9.17
C LEU A 583 4.55 -10.46 -8.45
N TYR A 584 3.28 -10.77 -8.15
CA TYR A 584 2.45 -9.87 -7.36
C TYR A 584 1.55 -10.59 -6.35
N GLY A 585 1.50 -10.00 -5.16
CA GLY A 585 0.59 -10.30 -4.06
C GLY A 585 0.50 -11.73 -3.54
N CYS A 586 -0.42 -11.92 -2.61
CA CYS A 586 -0.67 -13.16 -1.87
C CYS A 586 -2.11 -13.59 -2.13
N TRP A 587 -2.32 -14.39 -3.18
CA TRP A 587 -3.65 -14.65 -3.70
C TRP A 587 -4.49 -15.57 -2.79
N TRP A 588 -5.70 -15.13 -2.48
CA TRP A 588 -6.78 -15.93 -1.89
C TRP A 588 -6.40 -16.72 -0.63
N TYR A 589 -6.16 -18.03 -0.71
CA TYR A 589 -5.77 -18.84 0.44
C TYR A 589 -4.41 -18.42 1.04
N CYS A 590 -3.55 -17.79 0.23
CA CYS A 590 -2.31 -17.18 0.68
C CYS A 590 -2.51 -15.83 1.37
N ASN A 591 -3.71 -15.23 1.33
CA ASN A 591 -4.00 -13.93 1.94
C ASN A 591 -4.32 -14.04 3.44
N ASN A 592 -3.47 -14.74 4.17
CA ASN A 592 -3.52 -14.90 5.63
C ASN A 592 -2.19 -14.40 6.23
N PRO A 593 -2.18 -13.69 7.37
CA PRO A 593 -0.97 -13.05 7.90
C PRO A 593 0.28 -13.95 8.00
N SER A 594 0.10 -15.23 8.38
CA SER A 594 1.19 -16.20 8.46
C SER A 594 1.82 -16.50 7.10
N ILE A 595 1.01 -16.65 6.05
CA ILE A 595 1.46 -16.97 4.70
C ILE A 595 1.95 -15.71 3.98
N ILE A 596 1.29 -14.57 4.17
CA ILE A 596 1.76 -13.26 3.66
C ILE A 596 3.19 -13.03 4.16
N ARG A 597 3.45 -13.23 5.46
CA ARG A 597 4.79 -13.04 6.03
C ARG A 597 5.83 -13.92 5.34
N GLU A 598 5.53 -15.19 5.16
CA GLU A 598 6.44 -16.14 4.51
C GLU A 598 6.70 -15.77 3.05
N ILE A 599 5.66 -15.46 2.28
CA ILE A 599 5.78 -15.09 0.87
C ILE A 599 6.57 -13.79 0.72
N THR A 600 6.23 -12.75 1.47
CA THR A 600 6.91 -11.45 1.40
C THR A 600 8.38 -11.60 1.78
N LYS A 601 8.69 -12.34 2.85
CA LYS A 601 10.07 -12.56 3.29
C LYS A 601 10.89 -13.30 2.24
N MET A 602 10.36 -14.41 1.74
CA MET A 602 11.01 -15.21 0.71
C MET A 602 11.22 -14.40 -0.58
N ARG A 603 10.24 -13.59 -1.01
CA ARG A 603 10.41 -12.74 -2.19
C ARG A 603 11.46 -11.66 -1.97
N MET A 604 11.52 -11.03 -0.80
CA MET A 604 12.58 -10.06 -0.48
C MET A 604 13.97 -10.69 -0.53
N GLU A 605 14.14 -11.88 0.05
CA GLU A 605 15.42 -12.61 0.05
C GLU A 605 15.89 -13.00 -1.36
N PHE A 606 14.97 -13.31 -2.28
CA PHE A 606 15.32 -13.69 -3.66
C PHE A 606 15.39 -12.52 -4.65
N LEU A 607 14.54 -11.51 -4.49
CA LEU A 607 14.24 -10.51 -5.51
C LEU A 607 14.50 -9.07 -5.06
N GLY A 608 14.93 -8.84 -3.82
CA GLY A 608 14.96 -7.51 -3.23
C GLY A 608 13.54 -6.92 -3.24
N THR A 609 13.38 -5.70 -3.74
CA THR A 609 12.06 -5.07 -3.88
C THR A 609 11.47 -5.18 -5.29
N ALA A 610 12.04 -5.99 -6.19
CA ALA A 610 11.59 -6.15 -7.58
C ALA A 610 10.33 -7.03 -7.74
N PHE A 611 9.32 -6.81 -6.91
CA PHE A 611 8.01 -7.47 -6.95
C PHE A 611 6.96 -6.56 -6.32
N THR A 612 5.67 -6.83 -6.57
CA THR A 612 4.60 -6.11 -5.85
C THR A 612 4.11 -6.94 -4.67
N ALA A 613 4.17 -6.37 -3.47
CA ALA A 613 3.99 -7.13 -2.25
C ALA A 613 2.58 -7.67 -2.05
N GLN A 614 1.56 -6.93 -2.47
CA GLN A 614 0.16 -7.30 -2.23
C GLN A 614 -0.80 -6.87 -3.34
N HIS A 615 -1.93 -7.59 -3.43
CA HIS A 615 -3.18 -7.13 -4.03
C HIS A 615 -4.34 -7.55 -3.11
N SER A 616 -5.50 -6.91 -3.20
CA SER A 616 -6.59 -7.25 -2.27
C SER A 616 -7.44 -8.41 -2.78
N ASP A 617 -7.64 -8.58 -4.09
CA ASP A 617 -8.67 -9.50 -4.63
C ASP A 617 -10.06 -9.16 -4.02
N ALA A 618 -10.30 -7.87 -3.73
CA ALA A 618 -11.54 -7.42 -3.12
C ALA A 618 -12.73 -7.66 -4.07
N ARG A 619 -13.80 -8.26 -3.53
CA ARG A 619 -15.10 -8.39 -4.21
C ARG A 619 -16.10 -7.36 -3.72
N VAL A 620 -15.90 -6.85 -2.52
CA VAL A 620 -16.75 -5.84 -1.87
C VAL A 620 -15.87 -4.65 -1.55
N VAL A 621 -16.28 -3.43 -1.93
CA VAL A 621 -15.45 -2.21 -1.86
C VAL A 621 -14.82 -2.03 -0.48
N ASP A 622 -15.63 -2.19 0.57
CA ASP A 622 -15.26 -2.07 1.98
C ASP A 622 -14.06 -2.94 2.41
N GLN A 623 -13.76 -4.01 1.66
CA GLN A 623 -12.67 -4.93 1.99
C GLN A 623 -11.29 -4.26 1.87
N LEU A 624 -11.18 -3.18 1.09
CA LEU A 624 -9.96 -2.39 1.02
C LEU A 624 -9.56 -1.83 2.39
N LEU A 625 -10.55 -1.54 3.26
CA LEU A 625 -10.32 -1.00 4.61
C LEU A 625 -9.71 -1.98 5.60
N TYR A 626 -9.68 -3.28 5.31
CA TYR A 626 -8.99 -4.26 6.17
C TYR A 626 -7.86 -4.98 5.45
N LYS A 627 -8.03 -5.34 4.16
CA LYS A 627 -7.01 -6.09 3.42
C LYS A 627 -5.69 -5.33 3.35
N TRP A 628 -5.75 -4.02 3.14
CA TRP A 628 -4.56 -3.17 3.09
C TRP A 628 -3.94 -2.94 4.46
N PRO A 629 -4.65 -2.50 5.52
CA PRO A 629 -4.05 -2.34 6.84
C PRO A 629 -3.47 -3.62 7.44
N HIS A 630 -4.13 -4.77 7.23
CA HIS A 630 -3.60 -6.05 7.71
C HIS A 630 -2.33 -6.45 6.96
N SER A 631 -2.31 -6.30 5.63
CA SER A 631 -1.13 -6.61 4.82
C SER A 631 0.03 -5.65 5.11
N ARG A 632 -0.23 -4.34 5.26
CA ARG A 632 0.76 -3.33 5.63
C ARG A 632 1.47 -3.68 6.94
N ALA A 633 0.71 -4.12 7.95
CA ALA A 633 1.30 -4.52 9.23
C ALA A 633 2.28 -5.70 9.09
N VAL A 634 1.94 -6.70 8.27
CA VAL A 634 2.81 -7.85 8.01
C VAL A 634 4.02 -7.45 7.16
N ILE A 635 3.83 -6.67 6.10
CA ILE A 635 4.89 -6.21 5.20
C ILE A 635 5.87 -5.32 5.95
N ALA A 636 5.40 -4.37 6.76
CA ALA A 636 6.26 -3.49 7.56
C ALA A 636 7.21 -4.28 8.45
N LYS A 637 6.70 -5.34 9.10
CA LYS A 637 7.53 -6.22 9.94
C LYS A 637 8.63 -6.91 9.13
N VAL A 638 8.29 -7.48 7.98
CA VAL A 638 9.27 -8.16 7.12
C VAL A 638 10.31 -7.18 6.60
N VAL A 639 9.89 -6.02 6.09
CA VAL A 639 10.78 -5.00 5.55
C VAL A 639 11.74 -4.51 6.64
N ALA A 640 11.24 -4.27 7.85
CA ALA A 640 12.06 -3.86 8.98
C ALA A 640 13.09 -4.93 9.38
N GLU A 641 12.70 -6.21 9.41
CA GLU A 641 13.62 -7.33 9.63
C GLU A 641 14.76 -7.35 8.59
N GLU A 642 14.45 -7.15 7.30
CA GLU A 642 15.46 -7.16 6.24
C GLU A 642 16.38 -5.93 6.28
N PHE A 643 15.86 -4.75 6.61
CA PHE A 643 16.70 -3.57 6.82
C PHE A 643 17.64 -3.72 8.02
N VAL A 644 17.18 -4.28 9.14
CA VAL A 644 18.03 -4.56 10.30
C VAL A 644 19.16 -5.53 9.93
N LYS A 645 18.85 -6.64 9.23
CA LYS A 645 19.87 -7.58 8.73
C LYS A 645 20.91 -6.89 7.84
N LEU A 646 20.47 -5.98 6.96
CA LEU A 646 21.36 -5.25 6.06
C LEU A 646 22.31 -4.32 6.86
N MET A 647 21.80 -3.63 7.87
CA MET A 647 22.60 -2.79 8.78
C MET A 647 23.61 -3.62 9.58
N GLU A 648 23.19 -4.75 10.13
CA GLU A 648 24.03 -5.67 10.90
C GLU A 648 25.13 -6.33 10.04
N SER A 649 24.89 -6.48 8.73
CA SER A 649 25.87 -7.02 7.77
C SER A 649 26.97 -6.02 7.37
N GLY A 650 26.98 -4.81 7.95
CA GLY A 650 28.01 -3.80 7.71
C GLY A 650 27.69 -2.82 6.57
N CYS A 651 26.43 -2.70 6.16
CA CYS A 651 26.03 -1.67 5.19
C CYS A 651 26.25 -0.26 5.77
N MET A 652 26.96 0.58 5.01
CA MET A 652 27.39 1.92 5.45
C MET A 652 26.24 2.91 5.33
N GLN A 653 25.46 3.04 6.42
CA GLN A 653 24.42 4.04 6.66
C GLN A 653 23.21 3.98 5.72
N ILE A 654 22.01 3.79 6.29
CA ILE A 654 20.74 3.76 5.57
C ILE A 654 20.00 5.06 5.86
N THR A 655 19.58 5.78 4.82
CA THR A 655 18.77 6.99 4.98
C THR A 655 17.28 6.67 4.93
N ARG A 656 16.47 7.55 5.49
CA ARG A 656 15.01 7.44 5.40
C ARG A 656 14.50 7.51 3.94
N ARG A 657 15.18 8.24 3.06
CA ARG A 657 14.89 8.28 1.61
C ARG A 657 15.02 6.90 0.99
N GLN A 658 16.11 6.19 1.28
CA GLN A 658 16.30 4.83 0.79
C GLN A 658 15.21 3.88 1.30
N VAL A 659 14.86 3.96 2.59
CA VAL A 659 13.73 3.19 3.14
C VAL A 659 12.43 3.50 2.41
N ARG A 660 12.13 4.79 2.20
CA ARG A 660 10.95 5.24 1.47
C ARG A 660 10.93 4.67 0.06
N ASP A 661 12.03 4.79 -0.68
CA ASP A 661 12.10 4.34 -2.07
C ASP A 661 11.87 2.82 -2.18
N GLU A 662 12.50 2.03 -1.30
CA GLU A 662 12.30 0.58 -1.23
C GLU A 662 10.86 0.20 -0.84
N VAL A 663 10.26 0.92 0.10
CA VAL A 663 8.84 0.72 0.45
C VAL A 663 7.94 1.07 -0.74
N GLN A 664 8.16 2.20 -1.41
CA GLN A 664 7.37 2.60 -2.57
C GLN A 664 7.47 1.58 -3.72
N ASN A 665 8.63 0.99 -3.93
CA ASN A 665 8.84 -0.09 -4.89
C ASN A 665 7.85 -1.26 -4.65
N LEU A 666 7.72 -1.72 -3.40
CA LEU A 666 6.85 -2.84 -3.02
C LEU A 666 5.35 -2.58 -3.22
N PHE A 667 4.90 -1.33 -3.06
CA PHE A 667 3.47 -0.97 -3.15
C PHE A 667 3.04 -0.48 -4.54
N ARG A 668 3.98 -0.02 -5.37
CA ARG A 668 3.69 0.58 -6.68
C ARG A 668 4.90 0.60 -7.62
N GLY A 669 6.05 1.08 -7.14
CA GLY A 669 7.17 1.49 -7.98
C GLY A 669 7.69 0.38 -8.89
N SER A 670 7.86 -0.83 -8.37
CA SER A 670 8.40 -1.95 -9.15
C SER A 670 7.44 -2.43 -10.23
N TYR A 671 6.13 -2.35 -10.00
CA TYR A 671 5.14 -2.61 -11.05
C TYR A 671 5.27 -1.58 -12.16
N GLU A 672 5.31 -0.28 -11.83
CA GLU A 672 5.40 0.76 -12.85
C GLU A 672 6.72 0.70 -13.64
N GLN A 673 7.84 0.40 -12.97
CA GLN A 673 9.12 0.16 -13.61
C GLN A 673 9.05 -1.04 -14.55
N PHE A 674 8.40 -2.13 -14.13
CA PHE A 674 8.20 -3.32 -14.96
C PHE A 674 7.35 -3.02 -16.20
N MET A 675 6.26 -2.26 -16.04
CA MET A 675 5.39 -1.85 -17.15
C MET A 675 6.11 -0.95 -18.15
N LYS A 676 7.01 -0.07 -17.69
CA LYS A 676 7.83 0.82 -18.55
C LYS A 676 9.04 0.14 -19.18
N LYS A 677 9.37 -1.08 -18.76
CA LYS A 677 10.60 -1.77 -19.16
C LYS A 677 10.58 -2.13 -20.65
N SER A 678 11.61 -1.74 -21.40
CA SER A 678 11.82 -2.27 -22.76
C SER A 678 12.23 -3.75 -22.68
N LEU A 679 11.47 -4.62 -23.35
CA LEU A 679 11.79 -6.06 -23.45
C LEU A 679 12.65 -6.39 -24.67
N VAL A 680 12.69 -5.48 -25.66
CA VAL A 680 13.53 -5.54 -26.87
C VAL A 680 14.61 -4.48 -26.82
#